data_AF-K2IWG7-F1
#
_entry.id   AF-K2IWG7-F1
#
_cell.length_a   1.000
_cell.length_b   1.000
_cell.length_c   1.000
_cell.angle_alpha   90.00
_cell.angle_beta   90.00
_cell.angle_gamma   90.00
#
_symmetry.space_group_name_H-M   'P 1'
#
loop_
_entity.id
_entity.type
_entity.pdbx_description
1 polymer ?
#
loop_
_entity_poly.entity_id
_entity_poly.type
_entity_poly.pdbx_seq_one_letter_code
_entity_poly.pdbx_strand_id
1 'polypeptide(L)'
;GQNTAYDLVSVYEKEGVTVKAIASHISKRTQDQIEADLIAGTLDGIICVDMFGEGYDFPKFKIAALHAPHRSLVPTLQFIGRFARTNDVATGTATLVAATSRLKSASISLFKEGIDISEMIDDVAREQIAEAEADREILDIFKTRRQADSDYDSVTPLLLELYAHAQIFECHAAPDFSLYKETIGRGLRIAKQWMTDDGAITLLLTVDTSPPNWATSDVLVNIRHDAFLLAYNHASQLCFIGSTRRTPKIYLDLIDTVCKDNHRPISFERTRQALRGLTALKFYNLGLKNTAINSQAESYRTMTGPSADRAITAGDARAYSQGHFFGSGLGQGDDRETIGASSSSRIWSNQRLTVAEYIDWITELNKRLNGDGAIAPSQLDIIQHARTLKQLPALIIAAGWHKQAYRLSPKVRYRAAASDPWEFGRLTDFELNTFVVDTDMKGMTFNVQADAIGVEIRFNIRGGALFTQVNGGTIEVMVAHDDWSDIASWLSLHPPVFYSSDKSSFQGVNLISPAVNTIVQLREDDATSIDWQNCAIQVEFDVARANGRLTVHQSLERYILAIPNVQVVLYDHRSGEAADFIAIIQDDNGDVRVQLYHCKGAGGAPSGGRVDDVYEVAGQMLKSVAYCDASVLSGHAEHRIDAGKNKHPSRFVLGDLPTLKNLIDGAPATRLHFEIYGVQPGISLAAVNEHLADLMAYGLDYVGRGGAARASWLTSA
;
A
#
# COMPACT_ATOMS: atom_id res chain seq x y z
N GLY A 1 -56.89 0.80 -16.22
CA GLY A 1 -56.68 0.68 -14.77
C GLY A 1 -57.82 -0.11 -14.17
N GLN A 2 -58.83 0.56 -13.61
CA GLN A 2 -59.96 -0.12 -12.95
C GLN A 2 -61.03 -0.68 -13.89
N ASN A 3 -61.55 0.12 -14.85
CA ASN A 3 -62.57 -0.38 -15.80
C ASN A 3 -62.08 -1.64 -16.54
N THR A 4 -60.80 -1.66 -16.91
CA THR A 4 -60.17 -2.77 -17.63
C THR A 4 -60.11 -4.07 -16.82
N ALA A 5 -60.06 -4.03 -15.48
CA ALA A 5 -60.04 -5.24 -14.66
C ALA A 5 -61.43 -5.83 -14.43
N TYR A 6 -62.45 -5.00 -14.25
CA TYR A 6 -63.84 -5.46 -14.21
C TYR A 6 -64.33 -5.96 -15.57
N ASP A 7 -63.86 -5.36 -16.66
CA ASP A 7 -64.07 -5.87 -18.01
C ASP A 7 -63.44 -7.27 -18.18
N LEU A 8 -62.23 -7.48 -17.63
CA LEU A 8 -61.57 -8.79 -17.64
C LEU A 8 -62.32 -9.82 -16.81
N VAL A 9 -62.85 -9.48 -15.62
CA VAL A 9 -63.71 -10.39 -14.84
C VAL A 9 -64.85 -10.90 -15.70
N SER A 10 -65.54 -10.00 -16.40
CA SER A 10 -66.65 -10.34 -17.29
C SER A 10 -66.24 -11.24 -18.47
N VAL A 11 -64.98 -11.17 -18.92
CA VAL A 11 -64.43 -12.03 -19.96
C VAL A 11 -64.13 -13.43 -19.41
N TYR A 12 -63.47 -13.52 -18.26
CA TYR A 12 -63.15 -14.80 -17.63
C TYR A 12 -64.40 -15.58 -17.21
N GLU A 13 -65.41 -14.89 -16.66
CA GLU A 13 -66.69 -15.52 -16.28
C GLU A 13 -67.45 -16.07 -17.50
N LYS A 14 -67.38 -15.41 -18.66
CA LYS A 14 -67.99 -15.90 -19.91
C LYS A 14 -67.34 -17.19 -20.40
N GLU A 15 -66.04 -17.36 -20.16
CA GLU A 15 -65.29 -18.57 -20.48
C GLU A 15 -65.35 -19.63 -19.37
N GLY A 16 -66.21 -19.41 -18.35
CA GLY A 16 -66.48 -20.38 -17.29
C GLY A 16 -65.47 -20.38 -16.13
N VAL A 17 -64.66 -19.32 -15.98
CA VAL A 17 -63.69 -19.18 -14.88
C VAL A 17 -64.19 -18.15 -13.87
N THR A 18 -64.34 -18.56 -12.61
CA THR A 18 -64.86 -17.71 -11.53
C THR A 18 -63.74 -16.87 -10.95
N VAL A 19 -63.70 -15.57 -11.26
CA VAL A 19 -62.63 -14.67 -10.78
C VAL A 19 -63.19 -13.39 -10.16
N LYS A 20 -62.43 -12.77 -9.27
CA LYS A 20 -62.73 -11.42 -8.75
C LYS A 20 -61.58 -10.46 -8.98
N ALA A 21 -61.90 -9.19 -9.24
CA ALA A 21 -60.90 -8.13 -9.32
C ALA A 21 -60.52 -7.63 -7.92
N ILE A 22 -59.21 -7.47 -7.69
CA ILE A 22 -58.65 -6.93 -6.45
C ILE A 22 -57.74 -5.74 -6.76
N ALA A 23 -57.86 -4.67 -5.97
CA ALA A 23 -57.11 -3.43 -6.15
C ALA A 23 -56.82 -2.76 -4.80
N SER A 24 -55.78 -1.92 -4.75
CA SER A 24 -55.24 -1.27 -3.54
C SER A 24 -56.21 -0.38 -2.76
N HIS A 25 -57.31 0.06 -3.37
CA HIS A 25 -58.32 0.92 -2.74
C HIS A 25 -59.51 0.15 -2.13
N ILE A 26 -59.50 -1.19 -2.22
CA ILE A 26 -60.55 -2.05 -1.66
C ILE A 26 -60.34 -2.23 -0.15
N SER A 27 -61.44 -2.27 0.61
CA SER A 27 -61.37 -2.44 2.07
C SER A 27 -60.75 -3.77 2.48
N LYS A 28 -59.94 -3.77 3.56
CA LYS A 28 -59.29 -4.99 4.10
C LYS A 28 -60.28 -6.13 4.34
N ARG A 29 -61.48 -5.82 4.85
CA ARG A 29 -62.56 -6.81 5.04
C ARG A 29 -62.97 -7.51 3.75
N THR A 30 -62.98 -6.79 2.63
CA THR A 30 -63.31 -7.35 1.31
C THR A 30 -62.15 -8.18 0.77
N GLN A 31 -60.90 -7.76 1.01
CA GLN A 31 -59.70 -8.53 0.66
C GLN A 31 -59.67 -9.87 1.41
N ASP A 32 -59.88 -9.85 2.73
CA ASP A 32 -59.92 -11.05 3.58
C ASP A 32 -61.02 -12.03 3.12
N GLN A 33 -62.18 -11.52 2.66
CA GLN A 33 -63.25 -12.36 2.13
C GLN A 33 -62.89 -13.00 0.79
N ILE A 34 -62.25 -12.26 -0.11
CA ILE A 34 -61.79 -12.79 -1.41
C ILE A 34 -60.71 -13.85 -1.19
N GLU A 35 -59.84 -13.66 -0.21
CA GLU A 35 -58.82 -14.64 0.19
C GLU A 35 -59.45 -15.92 0.76
N ALA A 36 -60.45 -15.79 1.63
CA ALA A 36 -61.20 -16.92 2.15
C ALA A 36 -61.93 -17.70 1.04
N ASP A 37 -62.53 -16.99 0.08
CA ASP A 37 -63.19 -17.59 -1.09
C ASP A 37 -62.17 -18.35 -1.98
N LEU A 38 -60.97 -17.80 -2.17
CA LEU A 38 -59.87 -18.44 -2.90
C LEU A 38 -59.37 -19.71 -2.19
N ILE A 39 -59.15 -19.67 -0.88
CA ILE A 39 -58.68 -20.82 -0.10
C ILE A 39 -59.74 -21.92 -0.06
N ALA A 40 -61.03 -21.54 0.00
CA ALA A 40 -62.15 -22.47 -0.04
C ALA A 40 -62.41 -23.07 -1.43
N GLY A 41 -61.72 -22.59 -2.48
CA GLY A 41 -61.89 -23.04 -3.86
C GLY A 41 -63.20 -22.61 -4.51
N THR A 42 -63.87 -21.58 -3.98
CA THR A 42 -65.07 -21.00 -4.59
C THR A 42 -64.74 -19.97 -5.66
N LEU A 43 -63.48 -19.53 -5.72
CA LEU A 43 -62.90 -18.73 -6.80
C LEU A 43 -61.76 -19.52 -7.45
N ASP A 44 -61.75 -19.52 -8.78
CA ASP A 44 -60.71 -20.14 -9.61
C ASP A 44 -59.47 -19.23 -9.73
N GLY A 45 -59.63 -17.92 -9.51
CA GLY A 45 -58.53 -16.96 -9.58
C GLY A 45 -58.92 -15.53 -9.24
N ILE A 46 -57.95 -14.62 -9.36
CA ILE A 46 -58.12 -13.19 -9.11
C ILE A 46 -57.42 -12.35 -10.18
N ILE A 47 -57.95 -11.16 -10.40
CA ILE A 47 -57.38 -10.16 -11.31
C ILE A 47 -56.85 -8.99 -10.49
N CYS A 48 -55.53 -8.86 -10.41
CA CYS A 48 -54.87 -7.85 -9.58
C CYS A 48 -54.57 -6.57 -10.36
N VAL A 49 -54.88 -5.41 -9.75
CA VAL A 49 -54.50 -4.08 -10.27
C VAL A 49 -53.79 -3.29 -9.18
N ASP A 50 -52.57 -2.83 -9.46
CA ASP A 50 -51.79 -1.92 -8.59
C ASP A 50 -51.61 -2.41 -7.12
N MET A 51 -51.50 -3.73 -6.91
CA MET A 51 -51.40 -4.37 -5.60
C MET A 51 -49.97 -4.75 -5.17
N PHE A 52 -48.97 -4.56 -6.04
CA PHE A 52 -47.64 -5.18 -5.91
C PHE A 52 -46.66 -4.45 -4.97
N GLY A 53 -47.04 -3.31 -4.39
CA GLY A 53 -46.24 -2.58 -3.40
C GLY A 53 -46.50 -2.96 -1.94
N GLU A 54 -47.63 -3.63 -1.63
CA GLU A 54 -48.20 -3.61 -0.26
C GLU A 54 -48.07 -4.93 0.53
N GLY A 55 -47.27 -5.89 0.05
CA GLY A 55 -46.97 -7.09 0.86
C GLY A 55 -48.11 -8.11 0.99
N TYR A 56 -49.08 -8.09 0.07
CA TYR A 56 -50.14 -9.11 -0.01
C TYR A 56 -49.57 -10.48 -0.40
N ASP A 57 -49.84 -11.51 0.40
CA ASP A 57 -49.37 -12.89 0.20
C ASP A 57 -50.47 -13.68 -0.51
N PHE A 58 -50.19 -14.16 -1.73
CA PHE A 58 -51.19 -14.86 -2.52
C PHE A 58 -51.16 -16.36 -2.20
N PRO A 59 -52.32 -17.02 -1.99
CA PRO A 59 -52.36 -18.48 -1.92
C PRO A 59 -51.81 -19.09 -3.23
N LYS A 60 -51.24 -20.31 -3.14
CA LYS A 60 -50.34 -20.98 -4.11
C LYS A 60 -50.86 -21.05 -5.57
N PHE A 61 -50.90 -19.94 -6.30
CA PHE A 61 -51.23 -19.92 -7.73
C PHE A 61 -50.08 -20.48 -8.57
N LYS A 62 -50.42 -21.26 -9.62
CA LYS A 62 -49.45 -21.81 -10.59
C LYS A 62 -49.63 -21.27 -12.00
N ILE A 63 -50.69 -20.51 -12.27
CA ILE A 63 -50.89 -19.86 -13.57
C ILE A 63 -51.00 -18.36 -13.34
N ALA A 64 -50.14 -17.61 -14.01
CA ALA A 64 -50.14 -16.15 -13.99
C ALA A 64 -50.42 -15.62 -15.39
N ALA A 65 -51.41 -14.73 -15.54
CA ALA A 65 -51.73 -14.09 -16.82
C ALA A 65 -51.37 -12.60 -16.79
N LEU A 66 -50.40 -12.19 -17.62
CA LEU A 66 -49.99 -10.78 -17.72
C LEU A 66 -50.82 -10.07 -18.79
N HIS A 67 -51.89 -9.41 -18.33
CA HIS A 67 -52.76 -8.62 -19.21
C HIS A 67 -52.15 -7.28 -19.57
N ALA A 68 -51.45 -6.58 -18.67
CA ALA A 68 -50.81 -5.30 -18.95
C ALA A 68 -49.39 -5.28 -18.38
N PRO A 69 -48.36 -4.95 -19.19
CA PRO A 69 -46.98 -4.89 -18.69
C PRO A 69 -46.78 -3.66 -17.80
N HIS A 70 -45.94 -3.81 -16.78
CA HIS A 70 -45.41 -2.66 -16.06
C HIS A 70 -44.46 -1.85 -16.96
N ARG A 71 -44.28 -0.56 -16.67
CA ARG A 71 -43.33 0.30 -17.40
C ARG A 71 -41.87 -0.17 -17.28
N SER A 72 -41.56 -1.01 -16.29
CA SER A 72 -40.26 -1.66 -16.08
C SER A 72 -40.43 -3.18 -15.89
N LEU A 73 -39.37 -3.95 -16.19
CA LEU A 73 -39.37 -5.41 -16.06
C LEU A 73 -39.32 -5.87 -14.60
N VAL A 74 -38.74 -5.06 -13.71
CA VAL A 74 -38.49 -5.40 -12.29
C VAL A 74 -39.76 -5.78 -11.51
N PRO A 75 -40.88 -5.03 -11.54
CA PRO A 75 -42.12 -5.44 -10.89
C PRO A 75 -42.72 -6.73 -11.48
N THR A 76 -42.53 -6.95 -12.79
CA THR A 76 -42.99 -8.16 -13.48
C THR A 76 -42.17 -9.38 -13.04
N LEU A 77 -40.85 -9.21 -12.83
CA LEU A 77 -39.96 -10.25 -12.32
C LEU A 77 -40.19 -10.54 -10.84
N GLN A 78 -40.41 -9.51 -10.02
CA GLN A 78 -40.81 -9.68 -8.62
C GLN A 78 -42.15 -10.41 -8.49
N PHE A 79 -43.08 -10.18 -9.42
CA PHE A 79 -44.33 -10.95 -9.52
C PHE A 79 -44.04 -12.43 -9.83
N ILE A 80 -43.18 -12.71 -10.81
CA ILE A 80 -42.77 -14.07 -11.19
C ILE A 80 -42.10 -14.81 -10.02
N GLY A 81 -41.13 -14.18 -9.37
CA GLY A 81 -40.41 -14.75 -8.22
C GLY A 81 -41.30 -15.05 -7.01
N ARG A 82 -42.46 -14.38 -6.87
CA ARG A 82 -43.41 -14.64 -5.77
C ARG A 82 -44.24 -15.91 -5.96
N PHE A 83 -44.68 -16.23 -7.19
CA PHE A 83 -45.49 -17.45 -7.44
C PHE A 83 -44.67 -18.67 -7.88
N ALA A 84 -43.42 -18.46 -8.34
CA ALA A 84 -42.48 -19.51 -8.68
C ALA A 84 -41.87 -20.22 -7.44
N ARG A 85 -42.09 -19.69 -6.23
CA ARG A 85 -41.65 -20.34 -4.98
C ARG A 85 -42.18 -21.77 -4.90
N THR A 86 -41.27 -22.72 -4.87
CA THR A 86 -41.52 -24.15 -4.68
C THR A 86 -41.75 -24.43 -3.20
N ASN A 87 -42.87 -25.09 -2.87
CA ASN A 87 -43.05 -25.91 -1.66
C ASN A 87 -44.38 -26.68 -1.76
N ASP A 88 -44.40 -27.76 -2.54
CA ASP A 88 -45.09 -29.03 -2.24
C ASP A 88 -45.01 -30.02 -3.42
N VAL A 89 -44.82 -31.30 -3.12
CA VAL A 89 -44.88 -32.43 -4.09
C VAL A 89 -46.28 -32.55 -4.75
N ALA A 90 -47.29 -31.90 -4.16
CA ALA A 90 -48.67 -31.86 -4.64
C ALA A 90 -48.97 -30.69 -5.61
N THR A 91 -47.99 -29.86 -5.99
CA THR A 91 -48.22 -28.67 -6.85
C THR A 91 -47.42 -28.70 -8.16
N GLY A 92 -48.10 -28.43 -9.29
CA GLY A 92 -47.52 -28.47 -10.65
C GLY A 92 -46.63 -27.27 -11.02
N THR A 93 -46.07 -27.31 -12.24
CA THR A 93 -45.16 -26.28 -12.80
C THR A 93 -45.83 -24.92 -12.94
N ALA A 94 -45.13 -23.84 -12.55
CA ALA A 94 -45.61 -22.49 -12.71
C ALA A 94 -45.61 -22.09 -14.21
N THR A 95 -46.73 -21.56 -14.70
CA THR A 95 -46.95 -21.17 -16.10
C THR A 95 -47.29 -19.68 -16.19
N LEU A 96 -46.51 -18.90 -16.96
CA LEU A 96 -46.81 -17.51 -17.28
C LEU A 96 -47.43 -17.40 -18.68
N VAL A 97 -48.57 -16.74 -18.79
CA VAL A 97 -49.25 -16.46 -20.06
C VAL A 97 -49.21 -14.96 -20.33
N ALA A 98 -48.51 -14.55 -21.39
CA ALA A 98 -48.38 -13.14 -21.77
C ALA A 98 -48.41 -12.97 -23.30
N ALA A 99 -48.97 -11.87 -23.79
CA ALA A 99 -48.95 -11.55 -25.21
C ALA A 99 -47.54 -11.08 -25.65
N THR A 100 -46.96 -11.73 -26.66
CA THR A 100 -45.61 -11.43 -27.21
C THR A 100 -45.44 -9.98 -27.66
N SER A 101 -46.50 -9.34 -28.16
CA SER A 101 -46.48 -7.92 -28.54
C SER A 101 -46.35 -6.96 -27.35
N ARG A 102 -46.74 -7.38 -26.14
CA ARG A 102 -46.72 -6.55 -24.92
C ARG A 102 -45.39 -6.65 -24.14
N LEU A 103 -44.63 -7.72 -24.34
CA LEU A 103 -43.25 -7.83 -23.83
C LEU A 103 -42.28 -6.93 -24.61
N LYS A 104 -42.49 -6.74 -25.92
CA LYS A 104 -41.67 -5.87 -26.80
C LYS A 104 -41.67 -4.38 -26.41
N SER A 105 -42.67 -3.91 -25.67
CA SER A 105 -42.76 -2.51 -25.22
C SER A 105 -42.05 -2.22 -23.89
N ALA A 106 -41.65 -3.25 -23.13
CA ALA A 106 -40.90 -3.10 -21.89
C ALA A 106 -39.41 -3.33 -22.19
N SER A 107 -38.61 -2.26 -22.12
CA SER A 107 -37.14 -2.24 -22.22
C SER A 107 -36.52 -2.37 -23.63
N ILE A 108 -36.30 -1.22 -24.27
CA ILE A 108 -35.63 -1.08 -25.58
C ILE A 108 -34.14 -1.53 -25.56
N SER A 109 -33.47 -1.67 -24.42
CA SER A 109 -32.04 -2.05 -24.38
C SER A 109 -31.76 -3.56 -24.33
N LEU A 110 -32.77 -4.41 -24.09
CA LEU A 110 -32.61 -5.86 -23.92
C LEU A 110 -32.84 -6.65 -25.22
N PHE A 111 -33.33 -6.01 -26.28
CA PHE A 111 -33.60 -6.65 -27.57
C PHE A 111 -32.39 -6.54 -28.50
N LYS A 112 -31.29 -7.25 -28.19
CA LYS A 112 -30.38 -7.71 -29.25
C LYS A 112 -31.04 -8.93 -29.91
N GLU A 113 -31.15 -8.91 -31.23
CA GLU A 113 -31.78 -9.99 -32.01
C GLU A 113 -31.15 -11.35 -31.67
N GLY A 114 -31.96 -12.31 -31.21
CA GLY A 114 -31.56 -13.71 -31.01
C GLY A 114 -31.67 -14.27 -29.58
N ILE A 115 -32.09 -13.50 -28.57
CA ILE A 115 -32.20 -13.97 -27.17
C ILE A 115 -33.62 -14.49 -26.88
N ASP A 116 -33.73 -15.72 -26.35
CA ASP A 116 -35.00 -16.29 -25.87
C ASP A 116 -35.37 -15.65 -24.52
N ILE A 117 -36.55 -15.01 -24.48
CA ILE A 117 -37.05 -14.31 -23.30
C ILE A 117 -37.30 -15.29 -22.14
N SER A 118 -37.60 -16.56 -22.45
CA SER A 118 -37.85 -17.60 -21.45
C SER A 118 -36.56 -17.94 -20.70
N GLU A 119 -35.46 -18.09 -21.43
CA GLU A 119 -34.13 -18.38 -20.89
C GLU A 119 -33.65 -17.22 -19.99
N MET A 120 -33.86 -15.98 -20.42
CA MET A 120 -33.50 -14.79 -19.62
C MET A 120 -34.30 -14.69 -18.29
N ILE A 121 -35.59 -15.05 -18.30
CA ILE A 121 -36.40 -15.04 -17.07
C ILE A 121 -35.95 -16.16 -16.13
N ASP A 122 -35.65 -17.34 -16.66
CA ASP A 122 -35.12 -18.46 -15.90
C ASP A 122 -33.76 -18.14 -15.28
N ASP A 123 -32.88 -17.46 -16.01
CA ASP A 123 -31.56 -17.03 -15.53
C ASP A 123 -31.68 -16.03 -14.37
N VAL A 124 -32.51 -15.00 -14.51
CA VAL A 124 -32.73 -14.00 -13.44
C VAL A 124 -33.40 -14.64 -12.22
N ALA A 125 -34.32 -15.59 -12.42
CA ALA A 125 -34.94 -16.31 -11.31
C ALA A 125 -33.93 -17.20 -10.58
N ARG A 126 -33.05 -17.89 -11.30
CA ARG A 126 -31.95 -18.68 -10.72
C ARG A 126 -30.97 -17.80 -9.95
N GLU A 127 -30.63 -16.64 -10.49
CA GLU A 127 -29.74 -15.66 -9.85
C GLU A 127 -30.32 -15.17 -8.52
N GLN A 128 -31.61 -14.82 -8.46
CA GLN A 128 -32.28 -14.43 -7.21
C GLN A 128 -32.37 -15.57 -6.19
N ILE A 129 -32.60 -16.80 -6.64
CA ILE A 129 -32.61 -17.98 -5.75
C ILE A 129 -31.22 -18.20 -5.17
N ALA A 130 -30.17 -18.14 -6.00
CA ALA A 130 -28.79 -18.28 -5.57
C ALA A 130 -28.38 -17.18 -4.58
N GLU A 131 -28.78 -15.92 -4.83
CA GLU A 131 -28.53 -14.79 -3.93
C GLU A 131 -29.20 -15.03 -2.55
N ALA A 132 -30.47 -15.46 -2.54
CA ALA A 132 -31.17 -15.75 -1.29
C ALA A 132 -30.59 -16.95 -0.53
N GLU A 133 -30.08 -17.97 -1.24
CA GLU A 133 -29.37 -19.10 -0.64
C GLU A 133 -28.03 -18.66 -0.03
N ALA A 134 -27.26 -17.83 -0.74
CA ALA A 134 -25.99 -17.28 -0.26
C ALA A 134 -26.20 -16.39 0.99
N ASP A 135 -27.22 -15.54 1.00
CA ASP A 135 -27.59 -14.72 2.16
C ASP A 135 -27.89 -15.59 3.40
N ARG A 136 -28.65 -16.68 3.19
CA ARG A 136 -28.94 -17.63 4.27
C ARG A 136 -27.69 -18.32 4.77
N GLU A 137 -26.81 -18.76 3.88
CA GLU A 137 -25.53 -19.37 4.23
C GLU A 137 -24.67 -18.42 5.06
N ILE A 138 -24.57 -17.14 4.67
CA ILE A 138 -23.85 -16.11 5.44
C ILE A 138 -24.40 -15.97 6.85
N LEU A 139 -25.72 -15.91 7.02
CA LEU A 139 -26.33 -15.83 8.35
C LEU A 139 -26.11 -17.11 9.17
N ASP A 140 -26.04 -18.27 8.52
CA ASP A 140 -25.81 -19.55 9.17
C ASP A 140 -24.35 -19.71 9.60
N ILE A 141 -23.36 -19.31 8.79
CA ILE A 141 -21.94 -19.46 9.13
C ILE A 141 -21.44 -18.39 10.11
N PHE A 142 -21.93 -17.15 10.03
CA PHE A 142 -21.44 -16.06 10.87
C PHE A 142 -22.20 -15.98 12.20
N LYS A 143 -21.55 -16.41 13.29
CA LYS A 143 -22.10 -16.30 14.64
C LYS A 143 -21.60 -15.03 15.33
N THR A 144 -22.51 -14.29 15.97
CA THR A 144 -22.14 -13.14 16.80
C THR A 144 -21.29 -13.61 17.97
N ARG A 145 -20.07 -13.09 18.08
CA ARG A 145 -19.13 -13.38 19.19
C ARG A 145 -19.10 -12.27 20.22
N ARG A 146 -19.25 -11.03 19.77
CA ARG A 146 -19.24 -9.84 20.63
C ARG A 146 -20.21 -8.82 20.08
N GLN A 147 -20.87 -8.11 20.97
CA GLN A 147 -21.59 -6.88 20.68
C GLN A 147 -21.42 -5.94 21.87
N ALA A 148 -21.07 -4.68 21.60
CA ALA A 148 -20.82 -3.70 22.66
C ALA A 148 -22.12 -3.08 23.18
N ASP A 149 -23.02 -2.66 22.28
CA ASP A 149 -24.23 -1.91 22.60
C ASP A 149 -25.46 -2.53 21.91
N SER A 150 -26.66 -2.36 22.48
CA SER A 150 -27.92 -2.84 21.88
C SER A 150 -28.27 -2.15 20.56
N ASP A 151 -27.71 -0.96 20.30
CA ASP A 151 -27.91 -0.21 19.06
C ASP A 151 -27.49 -0.99 17.80
N TYR A 152 -26.69 -2.05 17.97
CA TYR A 152 -26.20 -2.90 16.88
C TYR A 152 -26.93 -4.25 16.77
N ASP A 153 -28.02 -4.48 17.52
CA ASP A 153 -28.77 -5.74 17.49
C ASP A 153 -29.26 -6.09 16.08
N SER A 154 -29.85 -5.10 15.39
CA SER A 154 -30.42 -5.26 14.04
C SER A 154 -29.37 -5.31 12.92
N VAL A 155 -28.10 -4.98 13.22
CA VAL A 155 -27.04 -5.03 12.21
C VAL A 155 -26.66 -6.49 11.98
N THR A 156 -26.72 -6.93 10.72
CA THR A 156 -26.31 -8.27 10.28
C THR A 156 -25.22 -8.16 9.21
N PRO A 157 -24.46 -9.24 8.93
CA PRO A 157 -23.49 -9.25 7.84
C PRO A 157 -24.08 -8.87 6.47
N LEU A 158 -25.37 -9.16 6.24
CA LEU A 158 -26.06 -8.88 4.97
C LEU A 158 -26.23 -7.38 4.68
N LEU A 159 -26.12 -6.52 5.69
CA LEU A 159 -26.20 -5.07 5.52
C LEU A 159 -24.85 -4.44 5.12
N LEU A 160 -23.79 -5.25 5.05
CA LEU A 160 -22.42 -4.78 4.85
C LEU A 160 -21.94 -5.10 3.44
N GLU A 161 -21.48 -4.07 2.74
CA GLU A 161 -20.76 -4.20 1.48
C GLU A 161 -19.29 -3.81 1.67
N LEU A 162 -18.41 -4.58 1.05
CA LEU A 162 -16.98 -4.31 1.00
C LEU A 162 -16.58 -3.99 -0.43
N TYR A 163 -15.73 -2.97 -0.59
CA TYR A 163 -15.04 -2.80 -1.87
C TYR A 163 -14.10 -3.99 -2.08
N ALA A 164 -14.04 -4.54 -3.29
CA ALA A 164 -13.16 -5.65 -3.65
C ALA A 164 -11.69 -5.23 -3.53
N HIS A 165 -11.16 -5.29 -2.32
CA HIS A 165 -9.83 -4.90 -1.94
C HIS A 165 -9.38 -5.80 -0.79
N ALA A 166 -8.19 -6.39 -0.89
CA ALA A 166 -7.57 -7.15 0.18
C ALA A 166 -6.13 -6.66 0.43
N GLN A 167 -5.80 -6.38 1.69
CA GLN A 167 -4.43 -6.39 2.19
C GLN A 167 -4.08 -7.83 2.58
N ILE A 168 -2.93 -8.33 2.13
CA ILE A 168 -2.59 -9.76 2.28
C ILE A 168 -1.34 -9.93 3.12
N PHE A 169 -1.43 -10.82 4.11
CA PHE A 169 -0.33 -11.26 4.94
C PHE A 169 -0.12 -12.76 4.78
N GLU A 170 1.13 -13.20 4.83
CA GLU A 170 1.49 -14.60 5.06
C GLU A 170 1.68 -14.81 6.57
N CYS A 171 1.04 -15.82 7.12
CA CYS A 171 0.99 -16.11 8.55
C CYS A 171 1.64 -17.47 8.84
N HIS A 172 2.71 -17.47 9.63
CA HIS A 172 3.45 -18.68 10.02
C HIS A 172 2.79 -19.43 11.19
N ALA A 173 1.83 -18.78 11.85
CA ALA A 173 0.88 -19.39 12.77
C ALA A 173 -0.53 -19.00 12.34
N ALA A 174 -1.51 -19.87 12.56
CA ALA A 174 -2.90 -19.54 12.29
C ALA A 174 -3.33 -18.34 13.16
N PRO A 175 -3.87 -17.25 12.58
CA PRO A 175 -4.41 -16.14 13.34
C PRO A 175 -5.53 -16.59 14.27
N ASP A 176 -5.51 -16.13 15.51
CA ASP A 176 -6.59 -16.35 16.47
C ASP A 176 -7.48 -15.10 16.55
N PHE A 177 -8.57 -15.09 15.78
CA PHE A 177 -9.52 -13.97 15.74
C PHE A 177 -10.32 -13.79 17.03
N SER A 178 -10.26 -14.74 17.98
CA SER A 178 -10.88 -14.59 19.30
C SER A 178 -10.11 -13.61 20.20
N LEU A 179 -8.86 -13.29 19.87
CA LEU A 179 -8.01 -12.36 20.61
C LEU A 179 -8.46 -10.90 20.50
N TYR A 180 -9.38 -10.57 19.59
CA TYR A 180 -9.96 -9.23 19.50
C TYR A 180 -10.73 -8.86 20.79
N LYS A 181 -10.28 -7.76 21.42
CA LYS A 181 -10.88 -7.21 22.64
C LYS A 181 -11.93 -6.14 22.30
N GLU A 182 -12.05 -5.12 23.14
CA GLU A 182 -13.01 -4.03 22.93
C GLU A 182 -12.52 -3.01 21.89
N THR A 183 -11.20 -2.91 21.71
CA THR A 183 -10.58 -1.89 20.85
C THR A 183 -9.45 -2.52 20.03
N ILE A 184 -9.31 -2.06 18.78
CA ILE A 184 -8.20 -2.37 17.89
C ILE A 184 -7.34 -1.11 17.77
N GLY A 185 -6.03 -1.25 18.01
CA GLY A 185 -5.14 -0.10 18.11
C GLY A 185 -5.60 0.88 19.20
N ARG A 186 -5.47 2.19 18.97
CA ARG A 186 -5.81 3.23 19.96
C ARG A 186 -7.24 3.75 19.93
N GLY A 187 -8.00 3.53 18.85
CA GLY A 187 -9.26 4.27 18.65
C GLY A 187 -10.40 3.53 17.95
N LEU A 188 -10.19 2.31 17.46
CA LEU A 188 -11.25 1.56 16.79
C LEU A 188 -11.97 0.65 17.77
N ARG A 189 -13.06 1.15 18.36
CA ARG A 189 -13.90 0.34 19.25
C ARG A 189 -14.68 -0.68 18.45
N ILE A 190 -14.66 -1.95 18.84
CA ILE A 190 -15.44 -3.01 18.20
C ILE A 190 -16.88 -2.91 18.68
N ALA A 191 -17.78 -2.47 17.80
CA ALA A 191 -19.22 -2.43 18.06
C ALA A 191 -19.85 -3.82 17.95
N LYS A 192 -19.46 -4.60 16.95
CA LYS A 192 -19.94 -5.98 16.75
C LYS A 192 -18.90 -6.83 16.05
N GLN A 193 -18.80 -8.10 16.46
CA GLN A 193 -17.93 -9.09 15.84
C GLN A 193 -18.76 -10.32 15.50
N TRP A 194 -18.63 -10.76 14.25
CA TRP A 194 -19.07 -12.08 13.81
C TRP A 194 -17.85 -12.95 13.49
N MET A 195 -18.00 -14.26 13.69
CA MET A 195 -16.95 -15.23 13.38
C MET A 195 -17.57 -16.53 12.90
N THR A 196 -16.91 -17.20 11.97
CA THR A 196 -17.26 -18.57 11.57
C THR A 196 -16.97 -19.57 12.68
N ASP A 197 -17.64 -20.71 12.68
CA ASP A 197 -17.49 -21.74 13.72
C ASP A 197 -16.09 -22.38 13.71
N ASP A 198 -15.46 -22.48 12.55
CA ASP A 198 -14.08 -22.95 12.39
C ASP A 198 -13.02 -21.90 12.78
N GLY A 199 -13.44 -20.65 13.05
CA GLY A 199 -12.55 -19.54 13.38
C GLY A 199 -11.71 -19.02 12.21
N ALA A 200 -11.96 -19.46 10.98
CA ALA A 200 -11.17 -19.08 9.81
C ALA A 200 -11.53 -17.70 9.24
N ILE A 201 -12.72 -17.17 9.56
CA ILE A 201 -13.17 -15.86 9.09
C ILE A 201 -13.81 -15.07 10.22
N THR A 202 -13.47 -13.78 10.32
CA THR A 202 -14.16 -12.83 11.21
C THR A 202 -14.55 -11.56 10.46
N LEU A 203 -15.71 -11.02 10.81
CA LEU A 203 -16.22 -9.74 10.35
C LEU A 203 -16.36 -8.81 11.55
N LEU A 204 -15.79 -7.62 11.44
CA LEU A 204 -15.74 -6.63 12.51
C LEU A 204 -16.47 -5.37 12.05
N LEU A 205 -17.43 -4.92 12.84
CA LEU A 205 -17.97 -3.57 12.77
C LEU A 205 -17.35 -2.75 13.89
N THR A 206 -16.71 -1.66 13.53
CA THR A 206 -16.02 -0.76 14.47
C THR A 206 -16.59 0.65 14.42
N VAL A 207 -16.36 1.39 15.50
CA VAL A 207 -16.73 2.81 15.63
C VAL A 207 -15.49 3.58 16.06
N ASP A 208 -15.18 4.62 15.30
CA ASP A 208 -14.22 5.66 15.66
C ASP A 208 -14.98 6.91 16.09
N THR A 209 -14.73 7.37 17.31
CA THR A 209 -15.28 8.61 17.87
C THR A 209 -14.23 9.71 18.00
N SER A 210 -13.16 9.66 17.21
CA SER A 210 -12.10 10.68 17.23
C SER A 210 -12.64 12.03 16.74
N PRO A 211 -12.13 13.14 17.29
CA PRO A 211 -12.47 14.47 16.80
C PRO A 211 -12.02 14.65 15.33
N PRO A 212 -12.65 15.55 14.56
CA PRO A 212 -12.16 15.90 13.23
C PRO A 212 -10.72 16.40 13.28
N ASN A 213 -9.90 15.98 12.32
CA ASN A 213 -8.48 16.35 12.26
C ASN A 213 -8.21 17.85 12.06
N TRP A 214 -9.22 18.65 11.69
CA TRP A 214 -9.16 20.10 11.56
C TRP A 214 -9.67 20.85 12.79
N ALA A 215 -10.20 20.14 13.79
CA ALA A 215 -10.62 20.71 15.06
C ALA A 215 -9.44 20.72 16.04
N THR A 216 -9.23 21.84 16.74
CA THR A 216 -8.21 21.99 17.79
C THR A 216 -8.75 21.67 19.18
N SER A 217 -10.02 21.28 19.28
CA SER A 217 -10.73 20.96 20.52
C SER A 217 -11.60 19.73 20.32
N ASP A 218 -11.68 18.90 21.36
CA ASP A 218 -12.44 17.64 21.36
C ASP A 218 -13.95 17.85 21.56
N VAL A 219 -14.43 19.10 21.47
CA VAL A 219 -15.87 19.43 21.53
C VAL A 219 -16.62 18.86 20.33
N LEU A 220 -15.97 18.76 19.17
CA LEU A 220 -16.54 18.13 17.98
C LEU A 220 -16.11 16.68 17.92
N VAL A 221 -17.08 15.77 17.83
CA VAL A 221 -16.84 14.32 17.71
C VAL A 221 -17.40 13.85 16.37
N ASN A 222 -16.56 13.20 15.55
CA ASN A 222 -17.05 12.44 14.40
C ASN A 222 -17.39 11.03 14.87
N ILE A 223 -18.57 10.51 14.51
CA ILE A 223 -18.86 9.09 14.64
C ILE A 223 -18.71 8.47 13.27
N ARG A 224 -17.72 7.61 13.12
CA ARG A 224 -17.44 6.90 11.87
C ARG A 224 -17.50 5.40 12.11
N HIS A 225 -18.36 4.71 11.37
CA HIS A 225 -18.39 3.26 11.32
C HIS A 225 -17.45 2.75 10.22
N ASP A 226 -16.67 1.73 10.55
CA ASP A 226 -15.81 1.03 9.58
C ASP A 226 -16.00 -0.49 9.74
N ALA A 227 -16.02 -1.20 8.60
CA ALA A 227 -16.14 -2.65 8.55
C ALA A 227 -14.85 -3.29 8.04
N PHE A 228 -14.45 -4.40 8.68
CA PHE A 228 -13.28 -5.18 8.33
C PHE A 228 -13.61 -6.67 8.26
N LEU A 229 -13.20 -7.35 7.20
CA LEU A 229 -13.32 -8.80 7.08
C LEU A 229 -11.92 -9.40 7.03
N LEU A 230 -11.62 -10.31 7.94
CA LEU A 230 -10.38 -11.08 7.94
C LEU A 230 -10.69 -12.54 7.65
N ALA A 231 -10.01 -13.12 6.68
CA ALA A 231 -10.16 -14.52 6.31
C ALA A 231 -8.78 -15.17 6.18
N TYR A 232 -8.56 -16.26 6.92
CA TYR A 232 -7.35 -17.04 6.88
C TYR A 232 -7.56 -18.34 6.11
N ASN A 233 -6.67 -18.61 5.16
CA ASN A 233 -6.64 -19.88 4.44
C ASN A 233 -5.50 -20.76 4.96
N HIS A 234 -5.85 -21.88 5.60
CA HIS A 234 -4.88 -22.81 6.19
C HIS A 234 -3.90 -23.41 5.17
N ALA A 235 -4.36 -23.72 3.96
CA ALA A 235 -3.53 -24.41 2.96
C ALA A 235 -2.45 -23.49 2.37
N SER A 236 -2.79 -22.23 2.10
CA SER A 236 -1.84 -21.24 1.57
C SER A 236 -1.11 -20.44 2.65
N GLN A 237 -1.56 -20.54 3.91
CA GLN A 237 -1.11 -19.74 5.04
C GLN A 237 -1.28 -18.23 4.82
N LEU A 238 -2.24 -17.82 3.98
CA LEU A 238 -2.53 -16.42 3.69
C LEU A 238 -3.72 -15.91 4.49
N CYS A 239 -3.58 -14.73 5.08
CA CYS A 239 -4.67 -13.96 5.67
C CYS A 239 -5.00 -12.76 4.78
N PHE A 240 -6.27 -12.65 4.40
CA PHE A 240 -6.83 -11.56 3.59
C PHE A 240 -7.58 -10.60 4.50
N ILE A 241 -7.32 -9.30 4.36
CA ILE A 241 -8.01 -8.25 5.13
C ILE A 241 -8.73 -7.29 4.18
N GLY A 242 -10.05 -7.41 4.16
CA GLY A 242 -10.99 -6.46 3.56
C GLY A 242 -11.28 -5.30 4.51
N SER A 243 -11.44 -4.09 3.96
CA SER A 243 -11.58 -2.89 4.79
C SER A 243 -12.27 -1.74 4.08
N THR A 244 -13.18 -1.06 4.80
CA THR A 244 -13.74 0.25 4.43
C THR A 244 -12.79 1.41 4.74
N ARG A 245 -11.80 1.22 5.64
CA ARG A 245 -10.77 2.22 6.01
C ARG A 245 -9.36 1.69 5.77
N ARG A 246 -8.75 2.17 4.69
CA ARG A 246 -7.53 1.59 4.12
C ARG A 246 -6.27 2.30 4.60
N THR A 247 -5.92 2.18 5.87
CA THR A 247 -4.65 2.73 6.39
C THR A 247 -3.66 1.60 6.73
N PRO A 248 -2.36 1.76 6.42
CA PRO A 248 -1.34 0.77 6.77
C PRO A 248 -1.31 0.39 8.26
N LYS A 249 -1.44 1.39 9.14
CA LYS A 249 -1.44 1.19 10.60
C LYS A 249 -2.59 0.32 11.07
N ILE A 250 -3.81 0.52 10.54
CA ILE A 250 -4.97 -0.30 10.92
C ILE A 250 -4.77 -1.75 10.49
N TYR A 251 -4.25 -2.00 9.28
CA TYR A 251 -3.96 -3.37 8.84
C TYR A 251 -2.95 -4.08 9.75
N LEU A 252 -1.89 -3.36 10.14
CA LEU A 252 -0.91 -3.88 11.09
C LEU A 252 -1.55 -4.15 12.46
N ASP A 253 -2.32 -3.21 13.00
CA ASP A 253 -2.99 -3.38 14.30
C ASP A 253 -3.97 -4.58 14.28
N LEU A 254 -4.69 -4.76 13.17
CA LEU A 254 -5.59 -5.89 12.97
C LEU A 254 -4.85 -7.22 13.00
N ILE A 255 -3.81 -7.39 12.16
CA ILE A 255 -3.12 -8.68 12.05
C ILE A 255 -2.21 -8.96 13.25
N ASP A 256 -1.60 -7.93 13.83
CA ASP A 256 -0.70 -8.08 14.98
C ASP A 256 -1.46 -8.48 16.25
N THR A 257 -2.71 -8.02 16.40
CA THR A 257 -3.58 -8.44 17.52
C THR A 257 -3.81 -9.95 17.54
N VAL A 258 -3.89 -10.60 16.37
CA VAL A 258 -4.33 -11.99 16.23
C VAL A 258 -3.22 -12.95 15.82
N CYS A 259 -2.11 -12.44 15.32
CA CYS A 259 -0.99 -13.22 14.80
C CYS A 259 0.36 -12.57 15.15
N LYS A 260 0.46 -11.97 16.35
CA LYS A 260 1.61 -11.18 16.80
C LYS A 260 2.95 -11.83 16.45
N ASP A 261 3.83 -11.05 15.82
CA ASP A 261 5.17 -11.46 15.37
C ASP A 261 5.21 -12.71 14.47
N ASN A 262 4.08 -13.20 13.98
CA ASN A 262 3.94 -14.40 13.16
C ASN A 262 3.33 -14.11 11.77
N HIS A 263 3.26 -12.83 11.40
CA HIS A 263 2.75 -12.36 10.12
C HIS A 263 3.80 -11.56 9.34
N ARG A 264 3.65 -11.52 8.01
CA ARG A 264 4.38 -10.59 7.15
C ARG A 264 3.60 -10.24 5.88
N PRO A 265 3.75 -9.02 5.36
CA PRO A 265 3.20 -8.66 4.05
C PRO A 265 3.81 -9.53 2.94
N ILE A 266 3.02 -9.92 1.94
CA ILE A 266 3.53 -10.67 0.77
C ILE A 266 4.26 -9.75 -0.24
N SER A 267 5.24 -10.27 -0.99
CA SER A 267 6.00 -9.48 -1.97
C SER A 267 5.15 -9.00 -3.15
N PHE A 268 5.65 -8.02 -3.90
CA PHE A 268 5.02 -7.58 -5.14
C PHE A 268 4.98 -8.69 -6.21
N GLU A 269 6.03 -9.51 -6.28
CA GLU A 269 6.05 -10.69 -7.15
C GLU A 269 4.92 -11.67 -6.83
N ARG A 270 4.53 -11.80 -5.55
CA ARG A 270 3.35 -12.59 -5.15
C ARG A 270 2.06 -11.89 -5.52
N THR A 271 1.88 -10.60 -5.24
CA THR A 271 0.61 -9.92 -5.60
C THR A 271 0.38 -9.85 -7.10
N ARG A 272 1.44 -9.81 -7.92
CA ARG A 272 1.36 -9.90 -9.38
C ARG A 272 0.72 -11.21 -9.87
N GLN A 273 0.74 -12.28 -9.07
CA GLN A 273 0.09 -13.56 -9.40
C GLN A 273 -1.44 -13.46 -9.50
N ALA A 274 -2.06 -12.36 -9.06
CA ALA A 274 -3.49 -12.12 -9.30
C ALA A 274 -3.86 -11.98 -10.79
N LEU A 275 -2.88 -11.75 -11.67
CA LEU A 275 -3.09 -11.73 -13.12
C LEU A 275 -3.20 -13.14 -13.75
N ARG A 276 -2.92 -14.21 -12.99
CA ARG A 276 -3.01 -15.58 -13.51
C ARG A 276 -4.44 -15.92 -13.92
N GLY A 277 -4.56 -16.67 -15.02
CA GLY A 277 -5.86 -17.05 -15.58
C GLY A 277 -6.53 -15.95 -16.40
N LEU A 278 -6.02 -14.71 -16.36
CA LEU A 278 -6.52 -13.63 -17.20
C LEU A 278 -5.79 -13.58 -18.54
N THR A 279 -6.56 -13.43 -19.61
CA THR A 279 -6.06 -13.18 -20.96
C THR A 279 -6.39 -11.76 -21.41
N ALA A 280 -5.88 -11.34 -22.58
CA ALA A 280 -6.14 -10.01 -23.14
C ALA A 280 -5.90 -8.84 -22.15
N LEU A 281 -4.80 -8.92 -21.40
CA LEU A 281 -4.46 -7.95 -20.37
C LEU A 281 -4.34 -6.54 -20.95
N LYS A 282 -5.00 -5.58 -20.28
CA LYS A 282 -4.97 -4.17 -20.63
C LYS A 282 -4.85 -3.33 -19.37
N PHE A 283 -3.83 -2.47 -19.31
CA PHE A 283 -3.58 -1.66 -18.13
C PHE A 283 -4.00 -0.21 -18.31
N TYR A 284 -4.73 0.31 -17.32
CA TYR A 284 -5.28 1.66 -17.31
C TYR A 284 -4.47 2.61 -16.44
N ASN A 285 -3.88 2.08 -15.38
CA ASN A 285 -3.10 2.86 -14.43
C ASN A 285 -1.89 2.03 -14.00
N LEU A 286 -0.71 2.56 -14.26
CA LEU A 286 0.56 1.94 -13.93
C LEU A 286 1.36 2.89 -13.05
N GLY A 287 1.84 2.38 -11.94
CA GLY A 287 2.75 3.07 -11.06
C GLY A 287 4.14 2.48 -11.17
N LEU A 288 5.14 3.29 -11.44
CA LEU A 288 6.54 2.90 -11.59
C LEU A 288 7.35 3.56 -10.47
N LYS A 289 8.07 2.75 -9.69
CA LYS A 289 8.98 3.20 -8.63
C LYS A 289 10.37 3.39 -9.21
N ASN A 290 11.02 4.49 -8.89
CA ASN A 290 12.43 4.65 -9.22
C ASN A 290 13.29 3.60 -8.50
N THR A 291 14.25 3.04 -9.23
CA THR A 291 15.23 2.07 -8.70
C THR A 291 16.19 2.72 -7.71
N ALA A 292 16.41 4.04 -7.80
CA ALA A 292 16.97 4.84 -6.73
C ALA A 292 15.92 5.06 -5.63
N ILE A 293 15.86 4.10 -4.70
CA ILE A 293 14.98 4.17 -3.53
C ILE A 293 15.35 5.41 -2.70
N ASN A 294 14.34 6.20 -2.34
CA ASN A 294 14.45 7.56 -1.74
C ASN A 294 14.82 8.72 -2.70
N SER A 295 14.71 8.53 -4.02
CA SER A 295 14.84 9.63 -5.00
C SER A 295 13.97 10.85 -4.66
N GLN A 296 14.56 12.06 -4.77
CA GLN A 296 13.90 13.37 -4.69
C GLN A 296 13.53 13.95 -6.06
N ALA A 297 14.11 13.46 -7.17
CA ALA A 297 13.67 13.85 -8.52
C ALA A 297 12.31 13.22 -8.87
N GLU A 298 12.31 11.97 -9.29
CA GLU A 298 11.07 11.22 -9.57
C GLU A 298 11.03 9.98 -8.69
N SER A 299 10.39 10.07 -7.53
CA SER A 299 10.21 8.91 -6.64
C SER A 299 9.17 7.90 -7.17
N TYR A 300 8.21 8.39 -7.95
CA TYR A 300 7.09 7.61 -8.45
C TYR A 300 6.53 8.23 -9.74
N ARG A 301 6.43 7.44 -10.79
CA ARG A 301 5.71 7.80 -12.02
C ARG A 301 4.35 7.13 -12.03
N THR A 302 3.28 7.88 -12.31
CA THR A 302 1.97 7.27 -12.59
C THR A 302 1.58 7.54 -14.03
N MET A 303 1.35 6.48 -14.79
CA MET A 303 0.87 6.52 -16.17
C MET A 303 -0.59 6.11 -16.17
N THR A 304 -1.49 6.99 -16.61
CA THR A 304 -2.93 6.73 -16.64
C THR A 304 -3.49 7.00 -18.03
N GLY A 305 -4.34 6.11 -18.51
CA GLY A 305 -4.99 6.25 -19.80
C GLY A 305 -5.67 4.94 -20.22
N PRO A 306 -6.39 4.93 -21.36
CA PRO A 306 -7.08 3.73 -21.82
C PRO A 306 -6.11 2.58 -22.15
N SER A 307 -4.87 2.87 -22.53
CA SER A 307 -3.81 1.88 -22.77
C SER A 307 -2.48 2.43 -22.24
N ALA A 308 -2.37 2.58 -20.92
CA ALA A 308 -1.22 3.23 -20.26
C ALA A 308 0.08 2.45 -20.47
N ASP A 309 -0.03 1.14 -20.62
CA ASP A 309 1.06 0.22 -20.91
C ASP A 309 1.81 0.55 -22.21
N ARG A 310 1.11 1.00 -23.25
CA ARG A 310 1.72 1.36 -24.55
C ARG A 310 2.68 2.55 -24.49
N ALA A 311 2.64 3.34 -23.43
CA ALA A 311 3.54 4.47 -23.25
C ALA A 311 4.88 4.07 -22.62
N ILE A 312 5.04 2.81 -22.18
CA ILE A 312 6.30 2.29 -21.62
C ILE A 312 7.36 2.18 -22.71
N THR A 313 8.55 2.72 -22.45
CA THR A 313 9.73 2.64 -23.31
C THR A 313 10.84 1.78 -22.69
N ALA A 314 11.80 1.36 -23.51
CA ALA A 314 13.01 0.68 -23.02
C ALA A 314 13.89 1.58 -22.13
N GLY A 315 13.77 2.90 -22.26
CA GLY A 315 14.45 3.85 -21.37
C GLY A 315 13.94 3.75 -19.93
N ASP A 316 12.63 3.55 -19.77
CA ASP A 316 11.98 3.42 -18.45
C ASP A 316 12.47 2.18 -17.69
N ALA A 317 12.81 1.10 -18.39
CA ALA A 317 13.30 -0.14 -17.79
C ALA A 317 14.63 0.00 -17.04
N ARG A 318 15.42 1.06 -17.32
CA ARG A 318 16.69 1.34 -16.64
C ARG A 318 16.52 2.13 -15.35
N ALA A 319 15.50 2.99 -15.29
CA ALA A 319 15.30 3.92 -14.19
C ALA A 319 14.24 3.42 -13.20
N TYR A 320 13.25 2.67 -13.66
CA TYR A 320 12.10 2.28 -12.85
C TYR A 320 11.95 0.76 -12.69
N SER A 321 11.26 0.41 -11.62
CA SER A 321 10.67 -0.88 -11.34
C SER A 321 9.15 -0.73 -11.22
N GLN A 322 8.41 -1.80 -11.45
CA GLN A 322 6.96 -1.80 -11.28
C GLN A 322 6.58 -1.58 -9.81
N GLY A 323 5.73 -0.59 -9.55
CA GLY A 323 5.24 -0.22 -8.22
C GLY A 323 3.80 -0.68 -7.94
N HIS A 324 2.89 -0.40 -8.87
CA HIS A 324 1.52 -0.92 -8.90
C HIS A 324 1.02 -1.03 -10.34
N PHE A 325 -0.02 -1.83 -10.55
CA PHE A 325 -0.79 -1.83 -11.78
C PHE A 325 -2.29 -1.87 -11.46
N PHE A 326 -3.10 -1.37 -12.37
CA PHE A 326 -4.54 -1.56 -12.43
C PHE A 326 -4.98 -1.64 -13.88
N GLY A 327 -5.77 -2.65 -14.19
CA GLY A 327 -6.15 -3.01 -15.55
C GLY A 327 -7.38 -3.90 -15.59
N SER A 328 -7.61 -4.51 -16.75
CA SER A 328 -8.57 -5.60 -16.91
C SER A 328 -7.98 -6.75 -17.72
N GLY A 329 -8.59 -7.92 -17.60
CA GLY A 329 -8.38 -9.06 -18.48
C GLY A 329 -9.67 -9.83 -18.68
N LEU A 330 -9.64 -10.81 -19.58
CA LEU A 330 -10.73 -11.76 -19.80
C LEU A 330 -10.47 -13.00 -18.95
N GLY A 331 -11.39 -13.30 -18.04
CA GLY A 331 -11.35 -14.44 -17.13
C GLY A 331 -11.98 -15.70 -17.71
N GLN A 332 -12.45 -16.57 -16.83
CA GLN A 332 -13.25 -17.74 -17.24
C GLN A 332 -14.57 -17.27 -17.87
N GLY A 333 -15.01 -17.93 -18.94
CA GLY A 333 -16.26 -17.57 -19.62
C GLY A 333 -16.21 -16.32 -20.52
N ASP A 334 -15.02 -15.75 -20.76
CA ASP A 334 -14.81 -14.50 -21.52
C ASP A 334 -15.36 -13.24 -20.82
N ASP A 335 -15.59 -13.33 -19.50
CA ASP A 335 -16.02 -12.21 -18.68
C ASP A 335 -14.87 -11.24 -18.42
N ARG A 336 -15.17 -9.95 -18.54
CA ARG A 336 -14.18 -8.89 -18.33
C ARG A 336 -14.06 -8.57 -16.85
N GLU A 337 -12.90 -8.88 -16.28
CA GLU A 337 -12.57 -8.59 -14.89
C GLU A 337 -11.62 -7.40 -14.79
N THR A 338 -11.81 -6.52 -13.81
CA THR A 338 -10.77 -5.53 -13.43
C THR A 338 -9.90 -6.06 -12.32
N ILE A 339 -8.60 -5.79 -12.37
CA ILE A 339 -7.66 -6.19 -11.33
C ILE A 339 -6.53 -5.19 -11.19
N GLY A 340 -6.17 -4.88 -9.96
CA GLY A 340 -5.00 -4.11 -9.62
C GLY A 340 -4.24 -4.74 -8.47
N ALA A 341 -2.93 -4.55 -8.47
CA ALA A 341 -2.06 -4.99 -7.40
C ALA A 341 -0.93 -3.98 -7.16
N SER A 342 -0.42 -3.94 -5.94
CA SER A 342 0.68 -3.05 -5.57
C SER A 342 1.74 -3.73 -4.71
N SER A 343 2.90 -3.11 -4.66
CA SER A 343 4.04 -3.50 -3.81
C SER A 343 3.81 -3.32 -2.31
N SER A 344 2.66 -2.77 -1.90
CA SER A 344 2.23 -2.74 -0.49
C SER A 344 1.34 -3.93 -0.10
N SER A 345 1.43 -5.02 -0.88
CA SER A 345 0.72 -6.29 -0.63
C SER A 345 -0.80 -6.18 -0.71
N ARG A 346 -1.28 -5.28 -1.57
CA ARG A 346 -2.71 -5.04 -1.81
C ARG A 346 -3.12 -5.46 -3.19
N ILE A 347 -4.33 -5.99 -3.29
CA ILE A 347 -4.99 -6.40 -4.52
C ILE A 347 -6.40 -5.85 -4.50
N TRP A 348 -6.89 -5.33 -5.62
CA TRP A 348 -8.24 -4.77 -5.71
C TRP A 348 -8.88 -4.94 -7.09
N SER A 349 -10.21 -4.92 -7.13
CA SER A 349 -11.06 -4.82 -8.32
C SER A 349 -12.02 -3.65 -8.13
N ASN A 350 -12.49 -3.03 -9.22
CA ASN A 350 -13.34 -1.86 -9.14
C ASN A 350 -14.83 -2.22 -9.01
N GLN A 351 -15.19 -2.84 -7.89
CA GLN A 351 -16.56 -3.24 -7.57
C GLN A 351 -16.79 -3.25 -6.05
N ARG A 352 -18.06 -3.15 -5.65
CA ARG A 352 -18.51 -3.43 -4.28
C ARG A 352 -19.17 -4.79 -4.28
N LEU A 353 -18.95 -5.53 -3.21
CA LEU A 353 -19.35 -6.90 -3.04
C LEU A 353 -20.09 -7.04 -1.72
N THR A 354 -21.13 -7.86 -1.69
CA THR A 354 -21.72 -8.37 -0.44
C THR A 354 -20.67 -9.20 0.32
N VAL A 355 -20.98 -9.57 1.57
CA VAL A 355 -20.07 -10.44 2.36
C VAL A 355 -19.84 -11.79 1.67
N ALA A 356 -20.87 -12.39 1.07
CA ALA A 356 -20.76 -13.65 0.32
C ALA A 356 -19.84 -13.50 -0.88
N GLU A 357 -20.14 -12.54 -1.76
CA GLU A 357 -19.35 -12.27 -2.96
C GLU A 357 -17.89 -11.91 -2.63
N TYR A 358 -17.65 -11.21 -1.51
CA TYR A 358 -16.29 -10.89 -1.07
C TYR A 358 -15.51 -12.14 -0.66
N ILE A 359 -16.14 -13.09 0.04
CA ILE A 359 -15.52 -14.38 0.42
C ILE A 359 -15.19 -15.21 -0.83
N ASP A 360 -16.08 -15.24 -1.81
CA ASP A 360 -15.82 -15.91 -3.08
C ASP A 360 -14.67 -15.25 -3.83
N TRP A 361 -14.65 -13.92 -3.89
CA TRP A 361 -13.60 -13.15 -4.55
C TRP A 361 -12.21 -13.39 -3.94
N ILE A 362 -12.08 -13.37 -2.60
CA ILE A 362 -10.79 -13.69 -1.95
C ILE A 362 -10.41 -15.16 -2.08
N THR A 363 -11.39 -16.06 -2.18
CA THR A 363 -11.15 -17.50 -2.41
C THR A 363 -10.58 -17.74 -3.80
N GLU A 364 -11.15 -17.12 -4.83
CA GLU A 364 -10.61 -17.17 -6.19
C GLU A 364 -9.23 -16.49 -6.26
N LEU A 365 -9.07 -15.35 -5.60
CA LEU A 365 -7.78 -14.69 -5.50
C LEU A 365 -6.72 -15.60 -4.86
N ASN A 366 -7.06 -16.30 -3.78
CA ASN A 366 -6.16 -17.27 -3.14
C ASN A 366 -5.74 -18.40 -4.10
N LYS A 367 -6.65 -18.90 -4.95
CA LYS A 367 -6.31 -19.89 -5.99
C LYS A 367 -5.33 -19.31 -7.00
N ARG A 368 -5.56 -18.10 -7.51
CA ARG A 368 -4.63 -17.44 -8.46
C ARG A 368 -3.23 -17.24 -7.87
N LEU A 369 -3.17 -16.74 -6.63
CA LEU A 369 -1.90 -16.48 -5.95
C LEU A 369 -1.05 -17.73 -5.72
N ASN A 370 -1.67 -18.90 -5.56
CA ASN A 370 -0.99 -20.15 -5.21
C ASN A 370 -1.02 -21.22 -6.32
N GLY A 371 -1.70 -20.99 -7.43
CA GLY A 371 -1.76 -21.92 -8.56
C GLY A 371 -0.49 -21.94 -9.42
N ASP A 372 -0.44 -22.85 -10.40
CA ASP A 372 0.71 -23.00 -11.31
C ASP A 372 0.52 -22.31 -12.68
N GLY A 373 -0.56 -21.55 -12.85
CA GLY A 373 -0.87 -20.86 -14.10
C GLY A 373 0.18 -19.82 -14.49
N ALA A 374 0.37 -19.62 -15.80
CA ALA A 374 1.19 -18.53 -16.32
C ALA A 374 0.41 -17.20 -16.32
N ILE A 375 1.16 -16.09 -16.26
CA ILE A 375 0.61 -14.75 -16.48
C ILE A 375 0.80 -14.43 -17.96
N ALA A 376 -0.28 -13.99 -18.62
CA ALA A 376 -0.21 -13.61 -20.02
C ALA A 376 0.84 -12.49 -20.24
N PRO A 377 1.66 -12.56 -21.30
CA PRO A 377 2.67 -11.54 -21.57
C PRO A 377 2.03 -10.19 -21.88
N SER A 378 2.69 -9.11 -21.46
CA SER A 378 2.20 -7.75 -21.67
C SER A 378 3.34 -6.74 -21.84
N GLN A 379 3.02 -5.54 -22.31
CA GLN A 379 3.98 -4.45 -22.44
C GLN A 379 4.60 -4.04 -21.08
N LEU A 380 3.91 -4.34 -19.97
CA LEU A 380 4.40 -4.10 -18.62
C LEU A 380 5.67 -4.90 -18.31
N ASP A 381 5.91 -6.01 -19.00
CA ASP A 381 7.06 -6.90 -18.76
C ASP A 381 8.40 -6.32 -19.23
N ILE A 382 8.38 -5.20 -19.97
CA ILE A 382 9.58 -4.42 -20.32
C ILE A 382 10.24 -3.87 -19.05
N ILE A 383 9.44 -3.46 -18.06
CA ILE A 383 9.92 -2.91 -16.80
C ILE A 383 10.05 -4.05 -15.80
N GLN A 384 11.21 -4.14 -15.14
CA GLN A 384 11.42 -5.14 -14.10
C GLN A 384 10.50 -4.89 -12.90
N HIS A 385 10.09 -5.95 -12.21
CA HIS A 385 9.38 -5.85 -10.94
C HIS A 385 10.26 -6.33 -9.80
N ALA A 386 9.99 -5.84 -8.60
CA ALA A 386 10.70 -6.32 -7.42
C ALA A 386 10.41 -7.81 -7.19
N ARG A 387 11.48 -8.58 -6.96
CA ARG A 387 11.42 -10.02 -6.68
C ARG A 387 11.18 -10.26 -5.19
N THR A 388 10.69 -11.45 -4.86
CA THR A 388 10.64 -11.88 -3.47
C THR A 388 12.05 -12.05 -2.92
N LEU A 389 12.36 -11.39 -1.80
CA LEU A 389 13.64 -11.57 -1.10
C LEU A 389 13.68 -12.97 -0.46
N LYS A 390 14.31 -13.93 -1.16
CA LYS A 390 14.45 -15.33 -0.71
C LYS A 390 15.76 -15.59 0.03
N GLN A 391 16.79 -14.81 -0.28
CA GLN A 391 18.10 -14.81 0.36
C GLN A 391 18.59 -13.36 0.40
N LEU A 392 19.25 -12.98 1.49
CA LEU A 392 19.95 -11.70 1.60
C LEU A 392 21.22 -11.74 0.73
N PRO A 393 21.66 -10.60 0.18
CA PRO A 393 23.01 -10.46 -0.35
C PRO A 393 24.08 -10.69 0.73
N ALA A 394 25.25 -11.19 0.35
CA ALA A 394 26.32 -11.58 1.30
C ALA A 394 26.90 -10.40 2.07
N LEU A 395 26.97 -9.23 1.45
CA LEU A 395 27.54 -8.02 2.03
C LEU A 395 26.57 -6.86 1.82
N ILE A 396 26.09 -6.31 2.93
CA ILE A 396 25.31 -5.08 2.97
C ILE A 396 26.27 -3.94 3.28
N ILE A 397 26.31 -2.94 2.40
CA ILE A 397 27.27 -1.83 2.47
C ILE A 397 26.68 -0.61 3.16
N ALA A 398 25.36 -0.41 3.08
CA ALA A 398 24.69 0.74 3.66
C ALA A 398 23.21 0.47 3.86
N ALA A 399 22.58 1.25 4.74
CA ALA A 399 21.13 1.32 4.83
C ALA A 399 20.65 2.76 4.99
N GLY A 400 19.59 3.11 4.27
CA GLY A 400 18.91 4.40 4.38
C GLY A 400 17.55 4.25 5.05
N TRP A 401 17.13 5.26 5.80
CA TRP A 401 15.78 5.25 6.37
C TRP A 401 14.72 5.25 5.27
N HIS A 402 13.51 4.79 5.59
CA HIS A 402 12.37 5.00 4.70
C HIS A 402 12.12 6.51 4.50
N LYS A 403 11.73 6.96 3.29
CA LYS A 403 11.46 8.38 2.98
C LYS A 403 10.62 9.16 4.00
N GLN A 404 9.72 8.48 4.73
CA GLN A 404 8.89 9.10 5.76
C GLN A 404 9.69 9.54 6.99
N ALA A 405 10.81 8.88 7.33
CA ALA A 405 11.70 9.32 8.40
C ALA A 405 12.26 10.72 8.12
N TYR A 406 12.67 10.99 6.88
CA TYR A 406 13.20 12.30 6.48
C TYR A 406 12.10 13.35 6.37
N ARG A 407 10.98 13.03 5.71
CA ARG A 407 9.88 13.98 5.50
C ARG A 407 9.15 14.38 6.78
N LEU A 408 8.87 13.41 7.66
CA LEU A 408 8.16 13.67 8.91
C LEU A 408 9.12 14.14 10.02
N SER A 409 10.40 13.77 9.92
CA SER A 409 11.41 13.96 10.97
C SER A 409 10.82 13.65 12.37
N PRO A 410 10.31 12.42 12.59
CA PRO A 410 9.56 12.13 13.79
C PRO A 410 10.44 12.31 15.02
N LYS A 411 9.84 12.84 16.09
CA LYS A 411 10.51 12.90 17.39
C LYS A 411 10.72 11.47 17.87
N VAL A 412 11.87 11.23 18.49
CA VAL A 412 12.16 9.97 19.16
C VAL A 412 12.47 10.24 20.63
N ARG A 413 12.18 9.25 21.46
CA ARG A 413 12.67 9.19 22.84
C ARG A 413 13.48 7.93 23.02
N TYR A 414 14.59 8.02 23.74
CA TYR A 414 15.49 6.89 23.93
C TYR A 414 16.14 6.89 25.32
N ARG A 415 16.59 5.72 25.75
CA ARG A 415 17.30 5.51 27.03
C ARG A 415 18.15 4.24 26.97
N ALA A 416 19.30 4.23 27.64
CA ALA A 416 20.20 3.08 27.65
C ALA A 416 19.69 1.97 28.58
N ALA A 417 19.32 2.31 29.82
CA ALA A 417 18.66 1.40 30.75
C ALA A 417 17.24 1.88 31.07
N ALA A 418 16.39 0.96 31.54
CA ALA A 418 15.01 1.28 31.90
C ALA A 418 14.90 2.29 33.07
N SER A 419 15.94 2.40 33.90
CA SER A 419 16.04 3.37 35.01
C SER A 419 16.49 4.76 34.58
N ASP A 420 17.08 4.88 33.39
CA ASP A 420 17.65 6.14 32.93
C ASP A 420 16.53 7.10 32.49
N PRO A 421 16.75 8.42 32.62
CA PRO A 421 15.82 9.41 32.09
C PRO A 421 15.69 9.25 30.57
N TRP A 422 14.51 9.60 30.04
CA TRP A 422 14.31 9.68 28.60
C TRP A 422 15.08 10.87 28.02
N GLU A 423 15.89 10.58 27.01
CA GLU A 423 16.46 11.58 26.12
C GLU A 423 15.58 11.70 24.87
N PHE A 424 15.67 12.84 24.18
CA PHE A 424 14.83 13.15 23.03
C PHE A 424 15.69 13.60 21.85
N GLY A 425 15.29 13.20 20.65
CA GLY A 425 15.95 13.58 19.41
C GLY A 425 15.04 13.43 18.21
N ARG A 426 15.63 13.33 17.02
CA ARG A 426 14.94 12.96 15.78
C ARG A 426 15.38 11.58 15.35
N LEU A 427 14.50 10.86 14.66
CA LEU A 427 14.85 9.53 14.12
C LEU A 427 16.05 9.60 13.17
N THR A 428 16.18 10.70 12.43
CA THR A 428 17.31 10.92 11.51
C THR A 428 18.64 11.20 12.20
N ASP A 429 18.66 11.42 13.52
CA ASP A 429 19.92 11.49 14.29
C ASP A 429 20.56 10.10 14.46
N PHE A 430 19.80 9.03 14.20
CA PHE A 430 20.26 7.65 14.29
C PHE A 430 20.76 7.15 12.94
N GLU A 431 21.81 6.35 12.99
CA GLU A 431 22.34 5.61 11.85
C GLU A 431 22.00 4.14 11.91
N LEU A 432 21.89 3.55 10.71
CA LEU A 432 21.81 2.13 10.50
C LEU A 432 23.19 1.64 10.08
N ASN A 433 23.83 0.81 10.91
CA ASN A 433 25.20 0.34 10.66
C ASN A 433 25.41 -1.10 11.16
N THR A 434 26.65 -1.61 11.01
CA THR A 434 27.07 -2.92 11.52
C THR A 434 26.21 -4.08 11.01
N PHE A 435 26.15 -4.26 9.69
CA PHE A 435 25.34 -5.31 9.08
C PHE A 435 26.06 -6.67 9.14
N VAL A 436 25.49 -7.63 9.84
CA VAL A 436 26.03 -8.99 9.95
C VAL A 436 25.00 -9.97 9.40
N VAL A 437 25.26 -10.50 8.21
CA VAL A 437 24.38 -11.47 7.54
C VAL A 437 24.63 -12.87 8.08
N ASP A 438 23.55 -13.60 8.40
CA ASP A 438 23.60 -14.97 8.88
C ASP A 438 24.15 -15.91 7.78
N THR A 439 24.78 -17.02 8.18
CA THR A 439 25.40 -17.98 7.25
C THR A 439 24.42 -18.66 6.29
N ASP A 440 23.15 -18.80 6.65
CA ASP A 440 22.10 -19.33 5.77
C ASP A 440 21.48 -18.26 4.86
N MET A 441 21.94 -17.01 4.96
CA MET A 441 21.48 -15.86 4.18
C MET A 441 20.00 -15.54 4.36
N LYS A 442 19.38 -15.96 5.47
CA LYS A 442 17.94 -15.73 5.75
C LYS A 442 17.68 -14.72 6.86
N GLY A 443 18.72 -14.10 7.39
CA GLY A 443 18.61 -13.01 8.36
C GLY A 443 19.90 -12.23 8.47
N MET A 444 19.81 -11.10 9.16
CA MET A 444 20.96 -10.29 9.55
C MET A 444 20.67 -9.56 10.86
N THR A 445 21.72 -9.16 11.55
CA THR A 445 21.65 -8.13 12.59
C THR A 445 22.25 -6.82 12.11
N PHE A 446 21.72 -5.71 12.62
CA PHE A 446 22.26 -4.37 12.40
C PHE A 446 21.93 -3.48 13.59
N ASN A 447 22.68 -2.40 13.78
CA ASN A 447 22.45 -1.46 14.86
C ASN A 447 21.69 -0.23 14.39
N VAL A 448 20.75 0.22 15.21
CA VAL A 448 20.19 1.57 15.19
C VAL A 448 20.92 2.37 16.28
N GLN A 449 21.78 3.30 15.89
CA GLN A 449 22.74 3.92 16.81
C GLN A 449 22.79 5.44 16.67
N ALA A 450 22.84 6.15 17.79
CA ALA A 450 23.17 7.57 17.87
C ALA A 450 24.03 7.81 19.11
N ASP A 451 25.10 8.59 19.00
CA ASP A 451 26.01 8.89 20.12
C ASP A 451 26.39 7.63 20.94
N ALA A 452 26.00 7.56 22.22
CA ALA A 452 26.28 6.45 23.13
C ALA A 452 25.16 5.40 23.21
N ILE A 453 24.02 5.62 22.54
CA ILE A 453 22.89 4.69 22.53
C ILE A 453 22.90 3.83 21.26
N GLY A 454 22.73 2.53 21.43
CA GLY A 454 22.59 1.57 20.34
C GLY A 454 21.53 0.52 20.66
N VAL A 455 20.75 0.17 19.65
CA VAL A 455 19.80 -0.94 19.69
C VAL A 455 20.14 -1.91 18.56
N GLU A 456 20.37 -3.17 18.91
CA GLU A 456 20.59 -4.23 17.93
C GLU A 456 19.25 -4.75 17.44
N ILE A 457 19.03 -4.67 16.13
CA ILE A 457 17.82 -5.12 15.45
C ILE A 457 18.17 -6.33 14.59
N ARG A 458 17.31 -7.35 14.65
CA ARG A 458 17.33 -8.49 13.73
C ARG A 458 16.32 -8.27 12.61
N PHE A 459 16.83 -8.30 11.38
CA PHE A 459 16.02 -8.48 10.18
C PHE A 459 16.02 -9.96 9.79
N ASN A 460 14.85 -10.55 9.51
CA ASN A 460 14.80 -11.95 9.08
C ASN A 460 13.73 -12.21 8.02
N ILE A 461 13.99 -13.19 7.15
CA ILE A 461 13.06 -13.67 6.13
C ILE A 461 12.65 -15.14 6.36
N ARG A 462 13.02 -15.74 7.50
CA ARG A 462 12.69 -17.13 7.83
C ARG A 462 11.21 -17.30 8.16
N GLY A 463 10.56 -16.26 8.67
CA GLY A 463 9.15 -16.26 9.03
C GLY A 463 8.91 -15.38 10.25
N GLY A 464 7.65 -14.97 10.45
CA GLY A 464 7.27 -14.03 11.51
C GLY A 464 7.66 -12.58 11.23
N ALA A 465 7.82 -11.80 12.30
CA ALA A 465 8.13 -10.37 12.24
C ALA A 465 9.42 -10.11 11.44
N LEU A 466 9.35 -9.13 10.52
CA LEU A 466 10.50 -8.75 9.71
C LEU A 466 11.61 -8.11 10.55
N PHE A 467 11.24 -7.33 11.56
CA PHE A 467 12.18 -6.64 12.45
C PHE A 467 11.86 -7.00 13.90
N THR A 468 12.88 -7.38 14.66
CA THR A 468 12.77 -7.63 16.10
C THR A 468 13.96 -6.99 16.81
N GLN A 469 13.73 -6.39 17.98
CA GLN A 469 14.82 -5.91 18.81
C GLN A 469 15.46 -7.08 19.55
N VAL A 470 16.79 -7.20 19.48
CA VAL A 470 17.56 -8.28 20.10
C VAL A 470 18.22 -7.83 21.40
N ASN A 471 18.83 -6.64 21.39
CA ASN A 471 19.61 -6.14 22.52
C ASN A 471 19.72 -4.60 22.48
N GLY A 472 20.30 -4.02 23.54
CA GLY A 472 20.55 -2.59 23.66
C GLY A 472 19.46 -1.85 24.44
N GLY A 473 19.47 -0.53 24.33
CA GLY A 473 18.51 0.32 25.05
C GLY A 473 17.11 0.32 24.44
N THR A 474 16.31 1.32 24.78
CA THR A 474 14.96 1.49 24.21
C THR A 474 14.95 2.72 23.30
N ILE A 475 14.40 2.56 22.10
CA ILE A 475 14.09 3.67 21.18
C ILE A 475 12.60 3.59 20.84
N GLU A 476 11.90 4.70 21.02
CA GLU A 476 10.50 4.84 20.63
C GLU A 476 10.32 6.04 19.71
N VAL A 477 9.52 5.84 18.67
CA VAL A 477 9.25 6.81 17.61
C VAL A 477 7.85 7.37 17.79
N MET A 478 7.73 8.69 17.80
CA MET A 478 6.44 9.38 17.90
C MET A 478 5.70 9.27 16.57
N VAL A 479 4.58 8.54 16.55
CA VAL A 479 3.76 8.29 15.35
C VAL A 479 2.55 9.23 15.25
N ALA A 480 2.07 9.72 16.39
CA ALA A 480 1.06 10.76 16.52
C ALA A 480 1.30 11.53 17.84
N HIS A 481 0.50 12.57 18.12
CA HIS A 481 0.63 13.32 19.37
C HIS A 481 0.48 12.39 20.58
N ASP A 482 1.52 12.31 21.42
CA ASP A 482 1.63 11.39 22.55
C ASP A 482 1.39 9.90 22.22
N ASP A 483 1.60 9.52 20.96
CA ASP A 483 1.63 8.13 20.51
C ASP A 483 3.04 7.73 20.12
N TRP A 484 3.57 6.74 20.85
CA TRP A 484 4.93 6.25 20.74
C TRP A 484 4.89 4.78 20.34
N SER A 485 5.57 4.45 19.25
CA SER A 485 5.77 3.10 18.76
C SER A 485 7.19 2.67 19.07
N ASP A 486 7.41 1.40 19.43
CA ASP A 486 8.77 0.87 19.48
C ASP A 486 9.42 0.90 18.08
N ILE A 487 10.76 0.92 18.05
CA ILE A 487 11.53 1.05 16.81
C ILE A 487 11.31 -0.13 15.85
N ALA A 488 11.10 -1.36 16.33
CA ALA A 488 10.91 -2.53 15.47
C ALA A 488 9.54 -2.47 14.76
N SER A 489 8.49 -2.04 15.47
CA SER A 489 7.18 -1.75 14.90
C SER A 489 7.24 -0.62 13.87
N TRP A 490 8.01 0.45 14.15
CA TRP A 490 8.20 1.54 13.20
C TRP A 490 8.92 1.06 11.92
N LEU A 491 10.00 0.27 12.06
CA LEU A 491 10.72 -0.33 10.94
C LEU A 491 9.83 -1.28 10.13
N SER A 492 8.91 -2.01 10.78
CA SER A 492 7.98 -2.88 10.08
C SER A 492 6.97 -2.10 9.22
N LEU A 493 6.51 -0.94 9.71
CA LEU A 493 5.63 -0.05 8.96
C LEU A 493 6.36 0.77 7.88
N HIS A 494 7.61 1.15 8.16
CA HIS A 494 8.46 1.97 7.32
C HIS A 494 9.84 1.32 7.13
N PRO A 495 9.92 0.20 6.36
CA PRO A 495 11.16 -0.54 6.22
C PRO A 495 12.27 0.31 5.62
N PRO A 496 13.48 0.27 6.22
CA PRO A 496 14.64 0.89 5.64
C PRO A 496 15.00 0.21 4.32
N VAL A 497 15.84 0.89 3.57
CA VAL A 497 16.42 0.39 2.33
C VAL A 497 17.80 -0.11 2.64
N PHE A 498 18.09 -1.36 2.27
CA PHE A 498 19.43 -1.92 2.38
C PHE A 498 20.07 -1.99 1.00
N TYR A 499 21.32 -1.55 0.91
CA TYR A 499 22.15 -1.55 -0.29
C TYR A 499 23.26 -2.57 -0.12
N SER A 500 23.48 -3.39 -1.14
CA SER A 500 24.49 -4.45 -1.12
C SER A 500 25.61 -4.23 -2.14
N SER A 501 26.73 -4.90 -1.90
CA SER A 501 27.92 -4.82 -2.75
C SER A 501 27.71 -5.33 -4.18
N ASP A 502 26.71 -6.19 -4.40
CA ASP A 502 26.31 -6.72 -5.70
C ASP A 502 25.43 -5.75 -6.52
N LYS A 503 25.29 -4.50 -6.06
CA LYS A 503 24.47 -3.45 -6.68
C LYS A 503 22.96 -3.72 -6.63
N SER A 504 22.53 -4.72 -5.86
CA SER A 504 21.11 -4.91 -5.53
C SER A 504 20.70 -4.05 -4.34
N SER A 505 19.39 -3.89 -4.15
CA SER A 505 18.84 -3.25 -2.96
C SER A 505 17.52 -3.91 -2.57
N PHE A 506 17.18 -3.88 -1.28
CA PHE A 506 15.91 -4.42 -0.82
C PHE A 506 15.23 -3.56 0.23
N GLN A 507 13.91 -3.64 0.26
CA GLN A 507 13.04 -2.96 1.21
C GLN A 507 11.91 -3.90 1.64
N GLY A 508 11.87 -4.23 2.93
CA GLY A 508 10.99 -5.29 3.44
C GLY A 508 11.26 -6.62 2.73
N VAL A 509 10.23 -7.22 2.13
CA VAL A 509 10.33 -8.49 1.39
C VAL A 509 10.58 -8.34 -0.12
N ASN A 510 10.82 -7.11 -0.59
CA ASN A 510 10.96 -6.79 -2.01
C ASN A 510 12.43 -6.52 -2.34
N LEU A 511 13.01 -7.32 -3.25
CA LEU A 511 14.37 -7.20 -3.78
C LEU A 511 14.32 -6.53 -5.16
N ILE A 512 15.07 -5.44 -5.32
CA ILE A 512 15.39 -4.83 -6.62
C ILE A 512 16.74 -5.38 -7.06
N SER A 513 16.71 -6.21 -8.11
CA SER A 513 17.90 -6.79 -8.70
C SER A 513 18.73 -5.74 -9.45
N PRO A 514 20.06 -5.94 -9.56
CA PRO A 514 20.91 -5.05 -10.34
C PRO A 514 20.52 -5.12 -11.82
N ALA A 515 20.73 -4.03 -12.54
CA ALA A 515 20.54 -4.02 -13.99
C ALA A 515 21.52 -5.02 -14.63
N VAL A 516 21.00 -5.90 -15.48
CA VAL A 516 21.79 -6.94 -16.15
C VAL A 516 22.61 -6.31 -17.29
N ASN A 517 23.90 -6.67 -17.40
CA ASN A 517 24.81 -6.33 -18.51
C ASN A 517 25.22 -4.85 -18.68
N THR A 518 25.31 -4.09 -17.59
CA THR A 518 25.89 -2.73 -17.64
C THR A 518 27.18 -2.70 -16.83
N ILE A 519 28.33 -2.78 -17.51
CA ILE A 519 29.61 -2.33 -16.94
C ILE A 519 29.64 -0.82 -17.15
N VAL A 520 29.63 -0.05 -16.07
CA VAL A 520 29.66 1.41 -16.16
C VAL A 520 31.11 1.86 -16.00
N GLN A 521 31.64 2.55 -17.01
CA GLN A 521 32.95 3.18 -16.94
C GLN A 521 32.80 4.60 -16.37
N LEU A 522 33.82 5.07 -15.65
CA LEU A 522 33.87 6.47 -15.22
C LEU A 522 33.98 7.39 -16.44
N ARG A 523 33.10 8.39 -16.50
CA ARG A 523 33.18 9.51 -17.44
C ARG A 523 34.21 10.53 -16.95
N GLU A 524 34.63 11.42 -17.83
CA GLU A 524 35.68 12.41 -17.55
C GLU A 524 35.35 13.31 -16.33
N ASP A 525 34.06 13.63 -16.10
CA ASP A 525 33.59 14.47 -14.98
C ASP A 525 33.19 13.70 -13.71
N ASP A 526 33.25 12.36 -13.75
CA ASP A 526 32.80 11.51 -12.64
C ASP A 526 33.77 11.51 -11.46
N ALA A 527 35.04 11.88 -11.69
CA ALA A 527 36.04 12.00 -10.64
C ALA A 527 37.04 13.12 -10.95
N THR A 528 37.37 13.90 -9.94
CA THR A 528 38.37 14.98 -10.00
C THR A 528 39.42 14.77 -8.92
N SER A 529 40.68 14.98 -9.27
CA SER A 529 41.78 14.94 -8.30
C SER A 529 41.94 16.30 -7.64
N ILE A 530 42.10 16.31 -6.31
CA ILE A 530 42.42 17.52 -5.54
C ILE A 530 43.76 17.37 -4.82
N ASP A 531 44.36 18.49 -4.42
CA ASP A 531 45.64 18.48 -3.73
C ASP A 531 45.50 18.10 -2.26
N TRP A 532 46.08 16.95 -1.91
CA TRP A 532 46.17 16.44 -0.54
C TRP A 532 47.58 16.62 0.06
N GLN A 533 48.44 17.43 -0.55
CA GLN A 533 49.74 17.76 0.01
C GLN A 533 49.57 18.40 1.40
N ASN A 534 50.45 18.03 2.33
CA ASN A 534 50.37 18.41 3.74
C ASN A 534 49.09 17.93 4.49
N CYS A 535 48.36 16.95 3.94
CA CYS A 535 47.27 16.26 4.63
C CYS A 535 47.77 14.93 5.24
N ALA A 536 47.33 14.63 6.45
CA ALA A 536 47.39 13.30 7.03
C ALA A 536 46.16 12.51 6.53
N ILE A 537 46.24 11.96 5.33
CA ILE A 537 45.09 11.33 4.64
C ILE A 537 44.42 10.18 5.42
N GLN A 538 45.10 9.56 6.39
CA GLN A 538 44.57 8.51 7.27
C GLN A 538 43.85 9.07 8.52
N VAL A 539 43.87 10.40 8.70
CA VAL A 539 43.32 11.09 9.87
C VAL A 539 42.14 11.94 9.40
N GLU A 540 40.94 11.41 9.62
CA GLU A 540 39.69 12.00 9.17
C GLU A 540 39.47 13.41 9.77
N PHE A 541 39.40 13.53 11.10
CA PHE A 541 39.12 14.80 11.78
C PHE A 541 39.93 15.07 13.06
N ASP A 542 40.61 14.07 13.64
CA ASP A 542 41.36 14.24 14.90
C ASP A 542 42.70 14.97 14.68
N VAL A 543 42.70 16.28 14.96
CA VAL A 543 43.86 17.17 14.79
C VAL A 543 45.08 16.71 15.60
N ALA A 544 44.88 16.11 16.77
CA ALA A 544 45.99 15.63 17.59
C ALA A 544 46.74 14.48 16.91
N ARG A 545 46.03 13.63 16.15
CA ARG A 545 46.60 12.51 15.40
C ARG A 545 47.27 12.94 14.08
N ALA A 546 47.00 14.14 13.59
CA ALA A 546 47.54 14.62 12.32
C ALA A 546 49.02 15.06 12.38
N ASN A 547 49.62 15.16 13.58
CA ASN A 547 51.04 15.47 13.81
C ASN A 547 51.54 16.71 13.04
N GLY A 548 50.77 17.81 13.09
CA GLY A 548 51.12 19.09 12.46
C GLY A 548 50.76 19.21 10.97
N ARG A 549 50.27 18.13 10.36
CA ARG A 549 49.59 18.17 9.05
C ARG A 549 48.11 18.49 9.23
N LEU A 550 47.43 18.82 8.13
CA LEU A 550 45.98 18.97 8.12
C LEU A 550 45.30 17.60 8.22
N THR A 551 44.16 17.53 8.90
CA THR A 551 43.25 16.39 8.76
C THR A 551 42.57 16.42 7.41
N VAL A 552 41.95 15.31 7.03
CA VAL A 552 41.16 15.24 5.79
C VAL A 552 40.04 16.28 5.80
N HIS A 553 39.33 16.45 6.92
CA HIS A 553 38.27 17.45 7.05
C HIS A 553 38.80 18.89 6.96
N GLN A 554 39.96 19.18 7.54
CA GLN A 554 40.58 20.51 7.44
C GLN A 554 41.05 20.83 6.02
N SER A 555 41.61 19.84 5.30
CA SER A 555 41.98 19.99 3.90
C SER A 555 40.76 20.24 3.02
N LEU A 556 39.67 19.48 3.23
CA LEU A 556 38.41 19.67 2.52
C LEU A 556 37.76 21.02 2.84
N GLU A 557 37.74 21.44 4.11
CA GLU A 557 37.23 22.77 4.51
C GLU A 557 37.94 23.89 3.75
N ARG A 558 39.27 23.82 3.64
CA ARG A 558 40.06 24.80 2.87
C ARG A 558 39.76 24.75 1.37
N TYR A 559 39.60 23.56 0.81
CA TYR A 559 39.21 23.38 -0.59
C TYR A 559 37.86 24.04 -0.86
N ILE A 560 36.84 23.77 -0.02
CA ILE A 560 35.50 24.32 -0.16
C ILE A 560 35.53 25.85 -0.04
N LEU A 561 36.23 26.41 0.95
CA LEU A 561 36.33 27.87 1.14
C LEU A 561 37.06 28.59 -0.01
N ALA A 562 37.86 27.88 -0.80
CA ALA A 562 38.51 28.42 -1.98
C ALA A 562 37.61 28.42 -3.24
N ILE A 563 36.46 27.75 -3.19
CA ILE A 563 35.49 27.77 -4.29
C ILE A 563 34.89 29.20 -4.39
N PRO A 564 34.86 29.81 -5.59
CA PRO A 564 34.26 31.12 -5.77
C PRO A 564 32.78 31.15 -5.38
N ASN A 565 32.34 32.29 -4.84
CA ASN A 565 30.94 32.59 -4.53
C ASN A 565 30.27 31.64 -3.52
N VAL A 566 31.03 30.90 -2.71
CA VAL A 566 30.49 30.17 -1.56
C VAL A 566 29.96 31.18 -0.55
N GLN A 567 28.68 31.03 -0.20
CA GLN A 567 27.99 31.91 0.75
C GLN A 567 27.86 31.27 2.13
N VAL A 568 27.72 29.93 2.16
CA VAL A 568 27.49 29.16 3.39
C VAL A 568 28.33 27.90 3.35
N VAL A 569 28.93 27.56 4.49
CA VAL A 569 29.56 26.26 4.75
C VAL A 569 29.14 25.80 6.15
N LEU A 570 28.34 24.75 6.22
CA LEU A 570 27.93 24.09 7.47
C LEU A 570 28.74 22.81 7.64
N TYR A 571 29.33 22.63 8.82
CA TYR A 571 30.11 21.47 9.21
C TYR A 571 29.35 20.64 10.26
N ASP A 572 29.17 19.35 9.98
CA ASP A 572 28.51 18.38 10.85
C ASP A 572 29.16 17.00 10.66
N HIS A 573 29.78 16.44 11.69
CA HIS A 573 30.48 15.14 11.62
C HIS A 573 29.84 14.06 12.53
N ARG A 574 28.62 14.32 13.01
CA ARG A 574 27.95 13.47 14.00
C ARG A 574 27.04 12.49 13.31
N SER A 575 26.78 11.37 13.97
CA SER A 575 25.81 10.37 13.50
C SER A 575 24.52 11.00 12.99
N GLY A 576 24.07 10.50 11.83
CA GLY A 576 22.83 10.94 11.20
C GLY A 576 22.92 12.25 10.43
N GLU A 577 24.13 12.76 10.18
CA GLU A 577 24.36 13.93 9.34
C GLU A 577 23.79 13.79 7.92
N ALA A 578 23.51 14.93 7.29
CA ALA A 578 23.19 14.98 5.87
C ALA A 578 24.44 14.86 4.98
N ALA A 579 25.56 15.40 5.46
CA ALA A 579 26.91 15.33 4.89
C ALA A 579 27.91 15.93 5.89
N ASP A 580 29.19 15.58 5.78
CA ASP A 580 30.26 16.15 6.61
C ASP A 580 30.35 17.69 6.45
N PHE A 581 30.25 18.14 5.20
CA PHE A 581 30.14 19.55 4.86
C PHE A 581 28.98 19.78 3.88
N ILE A 582 28.19 20.82 4.17
CA ILE A 582 27.16 21.34 3.28
C ILE A 582 27.61 22.74 2.84
N ALA A 583 27.90 22.91 1.56
CA ALA A 583 28.29 24.20 0.98
C ALA A 583 27.17 24.74 0.08
N ILE A 584 26.89 26.04 0.16
CA ILE A 584 25.91 26.72 -0.69
C ILE A 584 26.64 27.79 -1.48
N ILE A 585 26.59 27.66 -2.80
CA ILE A 585 27.21 28.56 -3.76
C ILE A 585 26.09 29.21 -4.54
N GLN A 586 26.09 30.54 -4.61
CA GLN A 586 25.21 31.27 -5.50
C GLN A 586 26.06 31.91 -6.59
N ASP A 587 25.82 31.54 -7.85
CA ASP A 587 26.53 32.16 -8.95
C ASP A 587 25.97 33.56 -9.30
N ASP A 588 26.67 34.26 -10.19
CA ASP A 588 26.30 35.62 -10.59
C ASP A 588 24.94 35.68 -11.34
N ASN A 589 24.46 34.55 -11.87
CA ASN A 589 23.16 34.42 -12.54
C ASN A 589 22.00 34.18 -11.55
N GLY A 590 22.33 33.95 -10.28
CA GLY A 590 21.40 33.63 -9.20
C GLY A 590 21.04 32.14 -9.13
N ASP A 591 21.79 31.26 -9.78
CA ASP A 591 21.66 29.81 -9.61
C ASP A 591 22.33 29.39 -8.29
N VAL A 592 21.62 28.60 -7.51
CA VAL A 592 22.03 28.16 -6.18
C VAL A 592 22.40 26.68 -6.25
N ARG A 593 23.66 26.38 -5.97
CA ARG A 593 24.18 25.02 -5.89
C ARG A 593 24.41 24.64 -4.43
N VAL A 594 23.76 23.57 -4.00
CA VAL A 594 23.91 22.99 -2.67
C VAL A 594 24.76 21.73 -2.79
N GLN A 595 25.99 21.79 -2.28
CA GLN A 595 26.96 20.71 -2.39
C GLN A 595 27.06 19.96 -1.06
N LEU A 596 26.82 18.65 -1.10
CA LEU A 596 26.91 17.73 0.03
C LEU A 596 28.19 16.91 -0.10
N TYR A 597 29.14 17.11 0.81
CA TYR A 597 30.44 16.43 0.79
C TYR A 597 30.52 15.35 1.87
N HIS A 598 30.84 14.12 1.45
CA HIS A 598 31.04 12.96 2.33
C HIS A 598 32.49 12.54 2.29
N CYS A 599 33.17 12.64 3.42
CA CYS A 599 34.61 12.55 3.48
C CYS A 599 35.06 11.48 4.46
N LYS A 600 35.98 10.63 4.02
CA LYS A 600 36.56 9.60 4.90
C LYS A 600 38.08 9.59 4.84
N GLY A 601 38.68 9.27 5.98
CA GLY A 601 40.10 8.96 6.04
C GLY A 601 40.42 7.74 5.17
N ALA A 602 41.60 7.73 4.57
CA ALA A 602 42.06 6.59 3.79
C ALA A 602 42.43 5.43 4.71
N GLY A 603 41.99 4.21 4.36
CA GLY A 603 42.40 2.97 5.04
C GLY A 603 43.88 2.61 4.83
N GLY A 604 44.61 3.37 4.00
CA GLY A 604 46.05 3.23 3.82
C GLY A 604 46.59 4.18 2.75
N ALA A 605 47.72 3.82 2.13
CA ALA A 605 48.30 4.62 1.05
C ALA A 605 47.40 4.66 -0.21
N PRO A 606 47.48 5.73 -1.02
CA PRO A 606 46.69 5.87 -2.25
C PRO A 606 46.87 4.70 -3.21
N SER A 607 45.77 4.13 -3.69
CA SER A 607 45.78 3.03 -4.69
C SER A 607 44.45 2.95 -5.44
N GLY A 608 44.40 2.19 -6.53
CA GLY A 608 43.16 1.97 -7.29
C GLY A 608 42.39 0.69 -6.95
N GLY A 609 42.66 0.07 -5.79
CA GLY A 609 42.01 -1.16 -5.32
C GLY A 609 41.28 -1.02 -3.98
N ARG A 610 40.98 0.21 -3.54
CA ARG A 610 40.36 0.51 -2.24
C ARG A 610 38.83 0.32 -2.27
N VAL A 611 38.40 -0.93 -2.39
CA VAL A 611 36.97 -1.26 -2.47
C VAL A 611 36.22 -0.88 -1.19
N ASP A 612 36.79 -1.16 -0.01
CA ASP A 612 36.14 -0.84 1.27
C ASP A 612 35.95 0.67 1.47
N ASP A 613 36.97 1.47 1.14
CA ASP A 613 36.90 2.95 1.20
C ASP A 613 35.79 3.50 0.27
N VAL A 614 35.58 2.87 -0.90
CA VAL A 614 34.49 3.23 -1.83
C VAL A 614 33.13 2.82 -1.26
N TYR A 615 33.01 1.63 -0.67
CA TYR A 615 31.74 1.19 -0.07
C TYR A 615 31.29 2.12 1.05
N GLU A 616 32.21 2.55 1.90
CA GLU A 616 31.88 3.47 3.00
C GLU A 616 31.38 4.82 2.48
N VAL A 617 32.14 5.46 1.59
CA VAL A 617 31.79 6.79 1.06
C VAL A 617 30.56 6.72 0.14
N ALA A 618 30.47 5.73 -0.73
CA ALA A 618 29.29 5.54 -1.59
C ALA A 618 28.04 5.30 -0.74
N GLY A 619 28.15 4.54 0.35
CA GLY A 619 27.07 4.36 1.32
C GLY A 619 26.53 5.68 1.87
N GLN A 620 27.41 6.63 2.21
CA GLN A 620 27.01 7.97 2.66
C GLN A 620 26.34 8.79 1.53
N MET A 621 26.90 8.75 0.32
CA MET A 621 26.31 9.41 -0.85
C MET A 621 24.89 8.89 -1.17
N LEU A 622 24.68 7.57 -1.12
CA LEU A 622 23.38 6.95 -1.37
C LEU A 622 22.32 7.40 -0.34
N LYS A 623 22.72 7.51 0.93
CA LYS A 623 21.84 7.97 2.02
C LYS A 623 21.48 9.45 1.88
N SER A 624 22.44 10.29 1.46
CA SER A 624 22.27 11.74 1.43
C SER A 624 21.33 12.23 0.34
N VAL A 625 20.99 11.40 -0.65
CA VAL A 625 19.96 11.68 -1.65
C VAL A 625 18.66 12.15 -1.00
N ALA A 626 18.30 11.61 0.17
CA ALA A 626 17.09 12.02 0.89
C ALA A 626 17.08 13.50 1.33
N TYR A 627 18.25 14.12 1.41
CA TYR A 627 18.44 15.54 1.75
C TYR A 627 18.55 16.45 0.52
N CYS A 628 18.43 15.92 -0.71
CA CYS A 628 18.30 16.72 -1.94
C CYS A 628 16.89 17.33 -2.08
N ASP A 629 16.37 17.89 -0.99
CA ASP A 629 15.10 18.59 -0.91
C ASP A 629 15.30 19.80 0.02
N ALA A 630 14.89 20.98 -0.45
CA ALA A 630 15.08 22.24 0.26
C ALA A 630 14.54 22.21 1.69
N SER A 631 13.29 21.76 1.84
CA SER A 631 12.59 21.75 3.12
C SER A 631 13.17 20.73 4.10
N VAL A 632 13.55 19.54 3.60
CA VAL A 632 14.16 18.49 4.41
C VAL A 632 15.54 18.93 4.90
N LEU A 633 16.39 19.47 4.02
CA LEU A 633 17.73 19.93 4.38
C LEU A 633 17.69 21.14 5.32
N SER A 634 16.84 22.14 5.02
CA SER A 634 16.64 23.34 5.83
C SER A 634 16.18 22.98 7.25
N GLY A 635 15.17 22.11 7.37
CA GLY A 635 14.68 21.62 8.66
C GLY A 635 15.69 20.77 9.41
N HIS A 636 16.48 19.94 8.70
CA HIS A 636 17.57 19.17 9.30
C HIS A 636 18.67 20.10 9.83
N ALA A 637 19.16 21.05 9.03
CA ALA A 637 20.18 22.01 9.45
C ALA A 637 19.74 22.80 10.69
N GLU A 638 18.51 23.31 10.72
CA GLU A 638 17.94 24.01 11.88
C GLU A 638 17.92 23.14 13.14
N HIS A 639 17.49 21.88 13.02
CA HIS A 639 17.53 20.94 14.15
C HIS A 639 18.96 20.71 14.64
N ARG A 640 19.93 20.57 13.73
CA ARG A 640 21.30 20.18 14.05
C ARG A 640 22.13 21.30 14.68
N ILE A 641 21.84 22.57 14.39
CA ILE A 641 22.57 23.71 14.99
C ILE A 641 22.00 24.17 16.35
N ASP A 642 20.82 23.69 16.74
CA ASP A 642 20.14 24.14 17.95
C ASP A 642 20.92 23.72 19.21
N ALA A 643 21.66 24.66 19.79
CA ALA A 643 22.47 24.45 20.99
C ALA A 643 21.64 24.13 22.24
N GLY A 644 20.33 24.43 22.25
CA GLY A 644 19.43 24.05 23.32
C GLY A 644 18.98 22.60 23.25
N LYS A 645 19.08 21.96 22.07
CA LYS A 645 18.68 20.57 21.83
C LYS A 645 19.84 19.61 21.58
N ASN A 646 21.01 20.12 21.19
CA ASN A 646 22.16 19.31 20.83
C ASN A 646 23.34 19.60 21.75
N LYS A 647 23.95 18.55 22.32
CA LYS A 647 25.15 18.66 23.15
C LYS A 647 26.37 19.18 22.37
N HIS A 648 26.47 18.77 21.11
CA HIS A 648 27.52 19.17 20.17
C HIS A 648 26.83 19.68 18.91
N PRO A 649 26.38 20.94 18.85
CA PRO A 649 25.66 21.46 17.68
C PRO A 649 26.58 21.55 16.46
N SER A 650 26.01 21.38 15.26
CA SER A 650 26.72 21.66 14.00
C SER A 650 27.12 23.13 13.93
N ARG A 651 28.23 23.43 13.23
CA ARG A 651 28.78 24.80 13.17
C ARG A 651 28.81 25.33 11.75
N PHE A 652 28.48 26.60 11.59
CA PHE A 652 28.79 27.32 10.36
C PHE A 652 30.28 27.68 10.37
N VAL A 653 31.01 27.23 9.36
CA VAL A 653 32.35 27.71 9.02
C VAL A 653 32.23 29.06 8.29
N LEU A 654 31.20 29.20 7.46
CA LEU A 654 30.85 30.42 6.74
C LEU A 654 29.32 30.58 6.70
N GLY A 655 28.84 31.82 6.81
CA GLY A 655 27.41 32.13 6.78
C GLY A 655 26.67 31.80 8.07
N ASP A 656 25.33 31.77 8.00
CA ASP A 656 24.44 31.45 9.13
C ASP A 656 23.14 30.76 8.66
N LEU A 657 22.28 30.37 9.61
CA LEU A 657 21.01 29.71 9.30
C LEU A 657 20.05 30.60 8.51
N PRO A 658 19.82 31.89 8.85
CA PRO A 658 19.03 32.79 8.01
C PRO A 658 19.51 32.84 6.56
N THR A 659 20.83 32.96 6.32
CA THR A 659 21.39 32.95 4.96
C THR A 659 21.15 31.61 4.27
N LEU A 660 21.36 30.48 4.95
CA LEU A 660 21.07 29.14 4.41
C LEU A 660 19.60 29.01 3.98
N LYS A 661 18.66 29.38 4.87
CA LYS A 661 17.23 29.33 4.59
C LYS A 661 16.85 30.26 3.43
N ASN A 662 17.36 31.48 3.41
CA ASN A 662 17.07 32.44 2.34
C ASN A 662 17.58 31.95 0.98
N LEU A 663 18.76 31.33 0.91
CA LEU A 663 19.32 30.82 -0.34
C LEU A 663 18.61 29.56 -0.83
N ILE A 664 18.29 28.62 0.07
CA ILE A 664 17.68 27.33 -0.30
C ILE A 664 16.17 27.46 -0.49
N ASP A 665 15.47 28.01 0.51
CA ASP A 665 14.01 28.11 0.50
C ASP A 665 13.52 29.28 -0.38
N GLY A 666 14.38 30.28 -0.62
CA GLY A 666 14.09 31.43 -1.49
C GLY A 666 14.47 31.24 -2.97
N ALA A 667 15.28 30.23 -3.31
CA ALA A 667 15.63 29.94 -4.69
C ALA A 667 14.43 29.33 -5.44
N PRO A 668 14.13 29.79 -6.67
CA PRO A 668 13.20 29.09 -7.54
C PRO A 668 13.67 27.65 -7.78
N ALA A 669 12.75 26.68 -7.77
CA ALA A 669 13.09 25.26 -7.95
C ALA A 669 13.88 24.96 -9.24
N THR A 670 13.73 25.77 -10.29
CA THR A 670 14.48 25.63 -11.55
C THR A 670 15.94 26.08 -11.46
N ARG A 671 16.31 26.79 -10.40
CA ARG A 671 17.64 27.38 -10.16
C ARG A 671 18.33 26.79 -8.93
N LEU A 672 17.68 25.87 -8.24
CA LEU A 672 18.24 25.17 -7.09
C LEU A 672 18.72 23.80 -7.53
N HIS A 673 20.02 23.57 -7.39
CA HIS A 673 20.66 22.33 -7.83
C HIS A 673 21.41 21.69 -6.66
N PHE A 674 21.10 20.43 -6.37
CA PHE A 674 21.84 19.64 -5.39
C PHE A 674 22.97 18.88 -6.08
N GLU A 675 24.15 18.91 -5.48
CA GLU A 675 25.32 18.16 -5.91
C GLU A 675 25.85 17.32 -4.76
N ILE A 676 26.28 16.08 -5.03
CA ILE A 676 26.82 15.17 -4.00
C ILE A 676 28.24 14.77 -4.36
N TYR A 677 29.16 14.90 -3.41
CA TYR A 677 30.58 14.62 -3.60
C TYR A 677 31.03 13.54 -2.63
N GLY A 678 31.57 12.45 -3.17
CA GLY A 678 32.31 11.46 -2.40
C GLY A 678 33.78 11.83 -2.33
N VAL A 679 34.34 12.01 -1.14
CA VAL A 679 35.71 12.50 -0.94
C VAL A 679 36.54 11.39 -0.29
N GLN A 680 37.50 10.87 -1.04
CA GLN A 680 38.35 9.79 -0.58
C GLN A 680 39.81 9.99 -1.06
N PRO A 681 40.69 10.55 -0.22
CA PRO A 681 42.09 10.76 -0.58
C PRO A 681 42.88 9.47 -0.81
N GLY A 682 42.40 8.31 -0.34
CA GLY A 682 43.02 7.01 -0.54
C GLY A 682 42.86 6.41 -1.94
N ILE A 683 42.05 7.02 -2.81
CA ILE A 683 41.88 6.59 -4.20
C ILE A 683 42.80 7.44 -5.07
N SER A 684 43.68 6.80 -5.85
CA SER A 684 44.45 7.48 -6.90
C SER A 684 43.74 7.29 -8.24
N LEU A 685 43.30 8.39 -8.85
CA LEU A 685 42.53 8.37 -10.10
C LEU A 685 43.29 7.67 -11.23
N ALA A 686 44.61 7.89 -11.33
CA ALA A 686 45.47 7.24 -12.32
C ALA A 686 45.59 5.72 -12.16
N ALA A 687 45.27 5.18 -10.97
CA ALA A 687 45.42 3.76 -10.65
C ALA A 687 44.10 2.99 -10.62
N VAL A 688 42.94 3.66 -10.75
CA VAL A 688 41.60 3.05 -10.64
C VAL A 688 41.45 1.90 -11.64
N ASN A 689 41.16 0.70 -11.13
CA ASN A 689 40.90 -0.47 -11.96
C ASN A 689 39.43 -0.54 -12.39
N GLU A 690 39.11 -1.45 -13.34
CA GLU A 690 37.74 -1.60 -13.87
C GLU A 690 36.69 -1.91 -12.79
N HIS A 691 37.06 -2.70 -11.79
CA HIS A 691 36.14 -3.07 -10.71
C HIS A 691 35.79 -1.86 -9.83
N LEU A 692 36.79 -1.07 -9.45
CA LEU A 692 36.60 0.13 -8.64
C LEU A 692 35.86 1.21 -9.42
N ALA A 693 36.16 1.37 -10.73
CA ALA A 693 35.45 2.27 -11.62
C ALA A 693 33.94 1.95 -11.70
N ASP A 694 33.59 0.66 -11.87
CA ASP A 694 32.19 0.22 -11.92
C ASP A 694 31.43 0.51 -10.62
N LEU A 695 32.07 0.31 -9.46
CA LEU A 695 31.49 0.64 -8.15
C LEU A 695 31.31 2.15 -7.96
N MET A 696 32.33 2.93 -8.28
CA MET A 696 32.28 4.39 -8.19
C MET A 696 31.17 4.94 -9.09
N ALA A 697 31.13 4.49 -10.35
CA ALA A 697 30.13 4.92 -11.32
C ALA A 697 28.71 4.50 -10.91
N TYR A 698 28.52 3.29 -10.36
CA TYR A 698 27.23 2.85 -9.84
C TYR A 698 26.68 3.80 -8.75
N GLY A 699 27.53 4.23 -7.82
CA GLY A 699 27.16 5.20 -6.79
C GLY A 699 26.70 6.53 -7.39
N LEU A 700 27.42 7.04 -8.38
CA LEU A 700 27.06 8.28 -9.10
C LEU A 700 25.73 8.15 -9.85
N ASP A 701 25.53 7.06 -10.57
CA ASP A 701 24.34 6.82 -11.38
C ASP A 701 23.10 6.63 -10.49
N TYR A 702 23.25 6.01 -9.32
CA TYR A 702 22.19 5.94 -8.33
C TYR A 702 21.83 7.33 -7.80
N VAL A 703 22.82 8.11 -7.39
CA VAL A 703 22.62 9.45 -6.82
C VAL A 703 22.01 10.42 -7.84
N GLY A 704 22.46 10.36 -9.09
CA GLY A 704 21.88 11.14 -10.20
C GLY A 704 20.42 10.77 -10.46
N ARG A 705 20.09 9.46 -10.53
CA ARG A 705 18.68 9.00 -10.60
C ARG A 705 17.88 9.38 -9.34
N GLY A 706 18.56 9.55 -8.22
CA GLY A 706 18.05 10.02 -6.95
C GLY A 706 17.68 11.51 -6.92
N GLY A 707 18.10 12.30 -7.92
CA GLY A 707 17.72 13.70 -8.06
C GLY A 707 18.80 14.71 -7.71
N ALA A 708 20.05 14.28 -7.48
CA ALA A 708 21.18 15.18 -7.55
C ALA A 708 21.40 15.62 -9.01
N ALA A 709 21.60 16.91 -9.24
CA ALA A 709 21.94 17.47 -10.55
C ALA A 709 23.35 17.04 -10.99
N ARG A 710 24.26 16.85 -10.03
CA ARG A 710 25.61 16.33 -10.26
C ARG A 710 26.01 15.42 -9.10
N ALA A 711 26.77 14.38 -9.41
CA ALA A 711 27.54 13.65 -8.42
C ALA A 711 28.97 13.45 -8.94
N SER A 712 29.97 13.49 -8.07
CA SER A 712 31.37 13.28 -8.47
C SER A 712 32.22 12.78 -7.30
N TRP A 713 33.38 12.19 -7.61
CA TRP A 713 34.38 11.80 -6.61
C TRP A 713 35.51 12.82 -6.55
N LEU A 714 35.93 13.20 -5.34
CA LEU A 714 37.18 13.93 -5.09
C LEU A 714 38.23 12.95 -4.58
N THR A 715 39.29 12.77 -5.36
CA THR A 715 40.31 11.73 -5.17
C THR A 715 41.71 12.32 -5.12
N SER A 716 42.72 11.49 -4.91
CA SER A 716 44.12 11.85 -5.18
C SER A 716 44.43 11.74 -6.67
N ALA A 717 45.46 12.47 -7.10
CA ALA A 717 46.01 12.37 -8.45
C ALA A 717 46.49 10.94 -8.79
#